data_AF-A0A0V1D2E7-F1
#
_entry.id   AF-A0A0V1D2E7-F1
#
_cell.length_a   1.000
_cell.length_b   1.000
_cell.length_c   1.000
_cell.angle_alpha   90.00
_cell.angle_beta   90.00
_cell.angle_gamma   90.00
#
_symmetry.space_group_name_H-M   'P 1'
#
loop_
_entity.id
_entity.type
_entity.pdbx_description
1 polymer ?
#
loop_
_entity_poly.entity_id
_entity_poly.type
_entity_poly.pdbx_seq_one_letter_code
_entity_poly.pdbx_strand_id
1 'polypeptide(L)'
;MKITQNSKYMSIMDHNGGIVLAMRGGDCVTIGCDLRLGSRFLTIMNDKEKIFQITRRLVEKMLYRTSIYNLRENRDVTPEVFSQMLSNLLYENRFSPYFCEPVVAGIDWKTSEPYVANMDLIGCICKPNDFVLSGTGDLQMYGMCESVWEKNMDRDAAFEATAQALLACIERDAASGWGAVVYTISNDEIDVKSIKAQYETGERDNEQNVRYFTVGTVKVEFVSAASRQIAFLNLRMLLEGKVMNCDGVILIAFQKGTVRFFTNRLDEFLIIKILPPKPCRLFEKQIQIVIIIFTYLVTEEMELFLFFTFIFLVVDIRGMLFGKIGYECIDQKVCTDEHSECRFGRCYCKSGYDYSYKEAHIACVILPKLGQQCEIEHDSRHQSCADPHAVCSEGLCKCKDSYIERNQRCVVDVKTLHENCISNHQCITPFSHCNDENKCVCRAKFSEINGECYPTKYNCLEGEPILQNSQPINCSIVGRQHLHCPEQSYCVPFDEHEGQWSCQQVTVFHGICCPVPKREIILKPSCLVGKPYSIPDSCPTSSHIRHKDRFIPWQDRPCCPRACPYGYGKFGNKCYQINLLPGDLCELDGQCACGFCTANLQGEKACQCQPGFTELYGKCHDERCFHGDPAIDSDTGAIVQCDSENEWKCPEDYSCISEFGLCCPKIPIYT
;
A
#
# COMPACT_ATOMS: atom_id res chain seq x y z
N MET A 1 -0.59 25.85 -32.22
CA MET A 1 -0.91 24.42 -32.46
C MET A 1 0.36 23.59 -32.55
N LYS A 2 0.71 22.89 -31.47
CA LYS A 2 1.55 21.68 -31.46
C LYS A 2 0.91 20.76 -30.41
N ILE A 3 -0.13 20.05 -30.84
CA ILE A 3 -0.73 18.94 -30.11
C ILE A 3 0.07 17.71 -30.52
N THR A 4 1.07 17.34 -29.73
CA THR A 4 1.63 15.99 -29.65
C THR A 4 2.47 15.92 -28.38
N GLN A 5 1.79 15.82 -27.22
CA GLN A 5 2.43 15.23 -26.05
C GLN A 5 2.48 13.71 -26.28
N ASN A 6 3.68 13.13 -26.21
CA ASN A 6 3.88 11.69 -26.15
C ASN A 6 3.25 11.16 -24.85
N SER A 7 1.98 10.77 -24.91
CA SER A 7 1.27 10.03 -23.87
C SER A 7 1.79 8.59 -23.81
N LYS A 8 2.80 8.33 -22.97
CA LYS A 8 3.26 6.94 -22.72
C LYS A 8 3.57 6.60 -21.26
N TYR A 9 3.47 7.56 -20.35
CA TYR A 9 3.43 7.30 -18.92
C TYR A 9 2.19 8.00 -18.35
N MET A 10 1.30 7.23 -17.72
CA MET A 10 0.30 7.82 -16.82
C MET A 10 1.05 8.51 -15.69
N SER A 11 0.65 9.74 -15.36
CA SER A 11 1.14 10.42 -14.16
C SER A 11 0.79 9.57 -12.94
N ILE A 12 1.60 9.66 -11.88
CA ILE A 12 1.25 9.07 -10.59
C ILE A 12 -0.08 9.62 -10.04
N MET A 13 -0.40 10.88 -10.40
CA MET A 13 -1.68 11.53 -10.09
C MET A 13 -2.86 10.84 -10.79
N ASP A 14 -2.64 10.25 -11.96
CA ASP A 14 -3.66 9.53 -12.72
C ASP A 14 -3.90 8.11 -12.20
N HIS A 15 -3.08 7.63 -11.25
CA HIS A 15 -3.14 6.25 -10.79
C HIS A 15 -4.50 5.93 -10.15
N ASN A 16 -4.97 6.77 -9.24
CA ASN A 16 -6.27 6.57 -8.61
C ASN A 16 -7.39 7.28 -9.38
N GLY A 17 -7.01 8.32 -10.14
CA GLY A 17 -7.93 9.24 -10.78
C GLY A 17 -8.71 10.07 -9.76
N GLY A 18 -9.62 10.88 -10.28
CA GLY A 18 -10.53 11.67 -9.47
C GLY A 18 -10.54 13.13 -9.82
N ILE A 19 -11.60 13.79 -9.37
CA ILE A 19 -11.83 15.19 -9.67
C ILE A 19 -12.49 15.90 -8.49
N VAL A 20 -12.02 17.11 -8.24
CA VAL A 20 -12.56 18.03 -7.22
C VAL A 20 -12.75 19.40 -7.86
N LEU A 21 -13.91 19.99 -7.62
CA LEU A 21 -14.31 21.31 -8.08
C LEU A 21 -14.74 22.14 -6.87
N ALA A 22 -14.29 23.39 -6.79
CA ALA A 22 -14.93 24.38 -5.92
C ALA A 22 -15.27 25.66 -6.70
N MET A 23 -16.49 26.18 -6.52
CA MET A 23 -16.95 27.42 -7.12
C MET A 23 -17.33 28.45 -6.05
N ARG A 24 -16.93 29.70 -6.28
CA ARG A 24 -17.35 30.85 -5.49
C ARG A 24 -18.71 31.35 -5.98
N GLY A 25 -19.69 31.44 -5.08
CA GLY A 25 -20.96 32.14 -5.30
C GLY A 25 -20.91 33.57 -4.75
N GLY A 26 -22.09 34.20 -4.60
CA GLY A 26 -22.22 35.49 -3.91
C GLY A 26 -21.86 35.38 -2.42
N ASP A 27 -22.78 34.82 -1.64
CA ASP A 27 -22.64 34.60 -0.19
C ASP A 27 -22.47 33.11 0.18
N CYS A 28 -22.13 32.28 -0.81
CA CYS A 28 -21.96 30.85 -0.65
C CYS A 28 -20.73 30.34 -1.39
N VAL A 29 -20.27 29.15 -1.01
CA VAL A 29 -19.22 28.42 -1.71
C VAL A 29 -19.68 26.98 -1.92
N THR A 30 -19.43 26.43 -3.10
CA THR A 30 -19.74 25.03 -3.39
C THR A 30 -18.44 24.26 -3.59
N ILE A 31 -18.40 23.02 -3.13
CA ILE A 31 -17.31 22.09 -3.37
C ILE A 31 -17.88 20.70 -3.68
N GLY A 32 -17.43 20.09 -4.76
CA GLY A 32 -17.91 18.78 -5.18
C GLY A 32 -16.80 17.87 -5.70
N CYS A 33 -17.03 16.56 -5.60
CA CYS A 33 -16.08 15.54 -6.01
C CYS A 33 -16.78 14.29 -6.56
N ASP A 34 -16.04 13.49 -7.32
CA ASP A 34 -16.48 12.15 -7.74
C ASP A 34 -16.27 11.10 -6.65
N LEU A 35 -16.99 9.99 -6.75
CA LEU A 35 -16.98 8.92 -5.73
C LEU A 35 -16.12 7.71 -6.11
N ARG A 36 -15.52 7.71 -7.30
CA ARG A 36 -14.67 6.62 -7.79
C ARG A 36 -13.36 6.55 -7.02
N LEU A 37 -13.04 5.36 -6.52
CA LEU A 37 -11.67 4.96 -6.14
C LEU A 37 -11.24 3.82 -7.06
N GLY A 38 -10.21 4.05 -7.87
CA GLY A 38 -9.66 3.05 -8.76
C GLY A 38 -8.20 2.74 -8.50
N SER A 39 -7.74 1.63 -9.07
CA SER A 39 -6.33 1.41 -9.37
C SER A 39 -6.18 1.35 -10.89
N ARG A 40 -5.64 2.44 -11.45
CA ARG A 40 -5.65 2.74 -12.88
C ARG A 40 -7.09 2.71 -13.42
N PHE A 41 -7.34 1.92 -14.46
CA PHE A 41 -8.65 1.80 -15.08
C PHE A 41 -9.62 0.88 -14.31
N LEU A 42 -9.14 0.09 -13.35
CA LEU A 42 -10.01 -0.77 -12.53
C LEU A 42 -10.62 0.05 -11.40
N THR A 43 -11.95 0.14 -11.34
CA THR A 43 -12.65 0.70 -10.17
C THR A 43 -12.65 -0.33 -9.04
N ILE A 44 -12.24 0.09 -7.84
CA ILE A 44 -12.25 -0.71 -6.61
C ILE A 44 -13.48 -0.38 -5.76
N MET A 45 -13.79 0.91 -5.60
CA MET A 45 -14.96 1.40 -4.85
C MET A 45 -15.66 2.53 -5.59
N ASN A 46 -16.96 2.68 -5.32
CA ASN A 46 -17.87 3.64 -5.92
C ASN A 46 -18.51 4.61 -4.90
N ASP A 47 -18.07 4.59 -3.65
CA ASP A 47 -18.62 5.33 -2.52
C ASP A 47 -17.53 6.10 -1.74
N LYS A 48 -16.42 6.45 -2.40
CA LYS A 48 -15.30 7.13 -1.74
C LYS A 48 -15.40 8.65 -1.85
N GLU A 49 -15.90 9.28 -0.79
CA GLU A 49 -15.85 10.75 -0.65
C GLU A 49 -14.39 11.24 -0.55
N LYS A 50 -14.07 12.29 -1.32
CA LYS A 50 -12.75 12.95 -1.35
C LYS A 50 -12.76 14.31 -0.65
N ILE A 51 -13.92 14.76 -0.19
CA ILE A 51 -14.12 16.01 0.55
C ILE A 51 -14.17 15.69 2.04
N PHE A 52 -13.38 16.41 2.83
CA PHE A 52 -13.31 16.22 4.27
C PHE A 52 -13.62 17.51 5.00
N GLN A 53 -14.59 17.47 5.90
CA GLN A 53 -14.79 18.58 6.83
C GLN A 53 -13.62 18.60 7.82
N ILE A 54 -12.98 19.76 7.96
CA ILE A 54 -11.78 19.97 8.80
C ILE A 54 -12.04 19.57 10.28
N THR A 55 -13.30 19.50 10.71
CA THR A 55 -13.68 19.05 12.06
C THR A 55 -13.63 17.52 12.25
N ARG A 56 -13.54 16.71 11.19
CA ARG A 56 -13.60 15.24 11.33
C ARG A 56 -12.78 14.47 10.28
N ARG A 57 -11.73 13.80 10.79
CA ARG A 57 -11.03 12.63 10.22
C ARG A 57 -10.79 12.67 8.69
N LEU A 58 -9.67 13.23 8.21
CA LEU A 58 -8.86 12.54 7.18
C LEU A 58 -7.42 13.04 6.92
N VAL A 59 -6.88 14.03 7.63
CA VAL A 59 -5.43 14.28 7.57
C VAL A 59 -4.96 14.48 8.99
N GLU A 60 -4.56 13.41 9.66
CA GLU A 60 -4.16 13.43 11.08
C GLU A 60 -3.13 14.53 11.37
N LYS A 61 -2.20 14.76 10.43
CA LYS A 61 -1.22 15.85 10.51
C LYS A 61 -1.84 17.25 10.46
N MET A 62 -2.85 17.48 9.62
CA MET A 62 -3.55 18.77 9.54
C MET A 62 -4.46 18.97 10.73
N LEU A 63 -5.23 17.95 11.13
CA LEU A 63 -6.07 17.99 12.33
C LEU A 63 -5.26 18.33 13.58
N TYR A 64 -4.06 17.74 13.71
CA TYR A 64 -3.14 18.04 14.79
C TYR A 64 -2.69 19.51 14.77
N ARG A 65 -2.26 20.02 13.60
CA ARG A 65 -1.83 21.43 13.44
C ARG A 65 -2.97 22.41 13.72
N THR A 66 -4.16 22.16 13.18
CA THR A 66 -5.38 22.96 13.39
C THR A 66 -5.81 22.94 14.86
N SER A 67 -5.81 21.77 15.51
CA SER A 67 -6.19 21.64 16.92
C SER A 67 -5.22 22.39 17.83
N ILE A 68 -3.92 22.31 17.57
CA ILE A 68 -2.91 23.06 18.31
C ILE A 68 -3.08 24.57 18.10
N TYR A 69 -3.35 24.99 16.87
CA TYR A 69 -3.61 26.41 16.59
C TYR A 69 -4.83 26.91 17.35
N ASN A 70 -5.95 26.17 17.31
CA ASN A 70 -7.17 26.53 18.03
C ASN A 70 -6.94 26.61 19.53
N LEU A 71 -6.16 25.69 20.13
CA LEU A 71 -5.84 25.71 21.56
C LEU A 71 -4.89 26.86 21.93
N ARG A 72 -3.91 27.19 21.09
CA ARG A 72 -2.93 28.26 21.36
C ARG A 72 -3.52 29.66 21.19
N GLU A 73 -4.28 29.85 20.13
CA GLU A 73 -4.81 31.17 19.74
C GLU A 73 -6.24 31.40 20.25
N ASN A 74 -6.88 30.37 20.80
CA ASN A 74 -8.26 30.38 21.31
C ASN A 74 -9.28 30.98 20.31
N ARG A 75 -9.08 30.68 19.03
CA ARG A 75 -9.93 31.12 17.90
C ARG A 75 -9.95 30.06 16.81
N ASP A 76 -11.05 30.01 16.06
CA ASP A 76 -11.16 29.12 14.91
C ASP A 76 -10.29 29.60 13.74
N VAL A 77 -9.71 28.64 13.01
CA VAL A 77 -8.84 28.89 11.86
C VAL A 77 -9.65 29.50 10.72
N THR A 78 -9.17 30.61 10.16
CA THR A 78 -9.74 31.17 8.92
C THR A 78 -9.28 30.36 7.70
N PRO A 79 -10.07 30.27 6.61
CA PRO A 79 -9.69 29.51 5.41
C PRO A 79 -8.34 29.91 4.82
N GLU A 80 -7.98 31.19 4.94
CA GLU A 80 -6.69 31.73 4.49
C GLU A 80 -5.51 31.22 5.33
N VAL A 81 -5.65 31.23 6.67
CA VAL A 81 -4.62 30.70 7.57
C VAL A 81 -4.48 29.19 7.38
N PHE A 82 -5.60 28.49 7.19
CA PHE A 82 -5.60 27.06 6.89
C PHE A 82 -4.84 26.77 5.59
N SER A 83 -5.06 27.58 4.56
CA SER A 83 -4.38 27.42 3.27
C SER A 83 -2.87 27.61 3.39
N GLN A 84 -2.41 28.56 4.21
CA GLN A 84 -0.99 28.75 4.52
C GLN A 84 -0.40 27.56 5.30
N MET A 85 -1.13 27.01 6.28
CA MET A 85 -0.69 25.82 7.00
C MET A 85 -0.51 24.61 6.09
N LEU A 86 -1.44 24.43 5.14
CA LEU A 86 -1.41 23.35 4.16
C LEU A 86 -0.26 23.51 3.16
N SER A 87 -0.07 24.72 2.63
CA SER A 87 1.08 25.08 1.79
C SER A 87 2.40 24.77 2.48
N ASN A 88 2.56 25.14 3.76
CA ASN A 88 3.76 24.81 4.52
C ASN A 88 3.96 23.29 4.70
N LEU A 89 2.90 22.50 4.94
CA LEU A 89 3.03 21.05 5.05
C LEU A 89 3.48 20.40 3.74
N LEU A 90 2.92 20.85 2.61
CA LEU A 90 3.30 20.33 1.30
C LEU A 90 4.76 20.70 0.98
N TYR A 91 5.16 21.92 1.31
CA TYR A 91 6.51 22.42 1.06
C TYR A 91 7.58 21.80 1.97
N GLU A 92 7.25 21.44 3.22
CA GLU A 92 8.14 20.66 4.10
C GLU A 92 8.65 19.38 3.42
N ASN A 93 7.81 18.76 2.59
CA ASN A 93 8.13 17.56 1.84
C ASN A 93 8.51 17.84 0.38
N ARG A 94 9.20 18.96 0.11
CA ARG A 94 9.55 19.40 -1.26
C ARG A 94 10.27 18.36 -2.12
N PHE A 95 11.15 17.55 -1.53
CA PHE A 95 11.95 16.54 -2.26
C PHE A 95 11.29 15.15 -2.30
N SER A 96 10.19 14.96 -1.57
CA SER A 96 9.37 13.75 -1.57
C SER A 96 7.90 14.17 -1.38
N PRO A 97 7.29 14.83 -2.39
CA PRO A 97 6.01 15.49 -2.25
C PRO A 97 4.89 14.51 -1.94
N TYR A 98 3.83 15.00 -1.30
CA TYR A 98 2.57 14.26 -1.29
C TYR A 98 1.96 14.37 -2.69
N PHE A 99 1.54 13.23 -3.25
CA PHE A 99 0.87 13.19 -4.55
C PHE A 99 -0.61 13.56 -4.39
N CYS A 100 -0.84 14.80 -3.96
CA CYS A 100 -2.17 15.38 -3.84
C CYS A 100 -2.12 16.87 -4.17
N GLU A 101 -3.21 17.35 -4.76
CA GLU A 101 -3.44 18.75 -5.09
C GLU A 101 -4.70 19.18 -4.32
N PRO A 102 -4.56 19.68 -3.09
CA PRO A 102 -5.71 19.95 -2.27
C PRO A 102 -6.45 21.20 -2.72
N VAL A 103 -7.77 21.15 -2.59
CA VAL A 103 -8.68 22.29 -2.77
C VAL A 103 -9.26 22.66 -1.42
N VAL A 104 -9.17 23.94 -1.07
CA VAL A 104 -9.74 24.52 0.15
C VAL A 104 -10.90 25.41 -0.26
N ALA A 105 -12.08 25.10 0.30
CA ALA A 105 -13.29 25.90 0.16
C ALA A 105 -13.88 26.16 1.55
N GLY A 106 -14.28 27.40 1.80
CA GLY A 106 -14.90 27.78 3.07
C GLY A 106 -15.38 29.23 3.06
N ILE A 107 -16.00 29.65 4.15
CA ILE A 107 -16.39 31.05 4.36
C ILE A 107 -15.59 31.57 5.54
N ASP A 108 -15.04 32.77 5.41
CA ASP A 108 -14.34 33.40 6.54
C ASP A 108 -15.38 33.90 7.55
N TRP A 109 -15.29 33.43 8.80
CA TRP A 109 -16.20 33.83 9.87
C TRP A 109 -16.08 35.32 10.25
N LYS A 110 -14.98 35.99 9.87
CA LYS A 110 -14.80 37.43 10.14
C LYS A 110 -15.42 38.34 9.10
N THR A 111 -15.18 38.04 7.82
CA THR A 111 -15.61 38.87 6.70
C THR A 111 -16.91 38.38 6.06
N SER A 112 -17.34 37.16 6.40
CA SER A 112 -18.43 36.43 5.73
C SER A 112 -18.22 36.26 4.22
N GLU A 113 -16.98 36.41 3.75
CA GLU A 113 -16.65 36.26 2.33
C GLU A 113 -16.34 34.79 1.98
N PRO A 114 -16.85 34.28 0.85
CA PRO A 114 -16.48 32.96 0.38
C PRO A 114 -15.03 32.93 -0.11
N TYR A 115 -14.32 31.87 0.27
CA TYR A 115 -12.91 31.63 0.00
C TYR A 115 -12.76 30.32 -0.75
N VAL A 116 -12.06 30.37 -1.89
CA VAL A 116 -11.64 29.20 -2.66
C VAL A 116 -10.15 29.31 -2.98
N ALA A 117 -9.42 28.22 -2.81
CA ALA A 117 -8.03 28.12 -3.21
C ALA A 117 -7.68 26.68 -3.58
N ASN A 118 -6.85 26.49 -4.59
CA ASN A 118 -6.18 25.22 -4.86
C ASN A 118 -4.68 25.33 -4.61
N MET A 119 -4.03 24.18 -4.46
CA MET A 119 -2.59 24.09 -4.34
C MET A 119 -2.03 23.02 -5.26
N ASP A 120 -0.82 23.27 -5.76
CA ASP A 120 -0.04 22.23 -6.43
C ASP A 120 0.55 21.23 -5.39
N LEU A 121 1.17 20.16 -5.90
CA LEU A 121 1.83 19.12 -5.10
C LEU A 121 3.01 19.61 -4.23
N ILE A 122 3.52 20.84 -4.47
CA ILE A 122 4.60 21.44 -3.65
C ILE A 122 4.09 22.55 -2.73
N GLY A 123 2.79 22.87 -2.74
CA GLY A 123 2.19 23.87 -1.86
C GLY A 123 2.10 25.29 -2.42
N CYS A 124 2.21 25.50 -3.73
CA CYS A 124 1.92 26.80 -4.35
C CYS A 124 0.43 27.12 -4.27
N ILE A 125 0.06 28.19 -3.59
CA ILE A 125 -1.34 28.59 -3.40
C ILE A 125 -1.82 29.40 -4.60
N CYS A 126 -2.91 28.95 -5.22
CA CYS A 126 -3.65 29.68 -6.24
C CYS A 126 -5.03 30.05 -5.68
N LYS A 127 -5.31 31.35 -5.59
CA LYS A 127 -6.54 31.92 -5.01
C LYS A 127 -7.25 32.81 -6.05
N PRO A 128 -8.00 32.23 -7.00
CA PRO A 128 -8.79 33.00 -7.93
C PRO A 128 -10.16 33.39 -7.31
N ASN A 129 -10.90 34.26 -7.99
CA ASN A 129 -12.19 34.78 -7.50
C ASN A 129 -13.41 34.10 -8.12
N ASP A 130 -13.20 33.07 -8.93
CA ASP A 130 -14.20 32.36 -9.71
C ASP A 130 -14.37 30.92 -9.21
N PHE A 131 -13.51 30.02 -9.66
CA PHE A 131 -13.54 28.60 -9.35
C PHE A 131 -12.13 28.01 -9.37
N VAL A 132 -11.98 26.88 -8.70
CA VAL A 132 -10.72 26.11 -8.67
C VAL A 132 -11.01 24.65 -8.93
N LEU A 133 -10.08 24.02 -9.64
CA LEU A 133 -10.18 22.65 -10.10
C LEU A 133 -8.91 21.90 -9.68
N SER A 134 -9.06 20.61 -9.41
CA SER A 134 -7.94 19.68 -9.33
C SER A 134 -8.41 18.27 -9.69
N GLY A 135 -7.56 17.53 -10.39
CA GLY A 135 -7.83 16.15 -10.76
C GLY A 135 -7.47 15.80 -12.20
N THR A 136 -7.77 14.57 -12.60
CA THR A 136 -7.42 14.02 -13.92
C THR A 136 -8.22 14.63 -15.08
N GLY A 137 -9.42 15.14 -14.78
CA GLY A 137 -10.34 15.75 -15.74
C GLY A 137 -10.35 17.29 -15.72
N ASP A 138 -9.30 17.92 -15.19
CA ASP A 138 -9.21 19.38 -15.00
C ASP A 138 -9.42 20.15 -16.32
N LEU A 139 -8.77 19.75 -17.42
CA LEU A 139 -8.87 20.37 -18.74
C LEU A 139 -10.30 20.35 -19.30
N GLN A 140 -11.02 19.24 -19.11
CA GLN A 140 -12.41 19.07 -19.52
C GLN A 140 -13.31 19.95 -18.68
N MET A 141 -13.03 20.04 -17.38
CA MET A 141 -13.83 20.79 -16.42
C MET A 141 -13.64 22.30 -16.55
N TYR A 142 -12.45 22.80 -16.90
CA TYR A 142 -12.22 24.22 -17.21
C TYR A 142 -13.18 24.72 -18.29
N GLY A 143 -13.31 23.99 -19.41
CA GLY A 143 -14.19 24.40 -20.51
C GLY A 143 -15.67 24.51 -20.10
N MET A 144 -16.13 23.65 -19.19
CA MET A 144 -17.49 23.71 -18.67
C MET A 144 -17.65 24.83 -17.64
N CYS A 145 -16.74 24.95 -16.67
CA CYS A 145 -16.80 25.94 -15.59
C CYS A 145 -16.82 27.38 -16.15
N GLU A 146 -16.01 27.66 -17.17
CA GLU A 146 -16.01 28.97 -17.87
C GLU A 146 -17.37 29.31 -18.52
N SER A 147 -18.17 28.31 -18.87
CA SER A 147 -19.48 28.51 -19.50
C SER A 147 -20.64 28.62 -18.52
N VAL A 148 -20.54 27.95 -17.36
CA VAL A 148 -21.63 27.89 -16.37
C VAL A 148 -21.43 28.86 -15.20
N TRP A 149 -20.20 29.32 -14.95
CA TRP A 149 -19.92 30.18 -13.81
C TRP A 149 -20.30 31.63 -14.12
N GLU A 150 -21.09 32.21 -13.23
CA GLU A 150 -21.43 33.62 -13.25
C GLU A 150 -21.00 34.31 -11.94
N LYS A 151 -20.76 35.62 -12.02
CA LYS A 151 -20.41 36.39 -10.83
C LYS A 151 -21.64 36.55 -9.94
N ASN A 152 -21.46 36.34 -8.63
CA ASN A 152 -22.51 36.47 -7.60
C ASN A 152 -23.71 35.52 -7.80
N MET A 153 -23.45 34.25 -8.12
CA MET A 153 -24.51 33.24 -8.16
C MET A 153 -25.19 33.05 -6.80
N ASP A 154 -26.51 32.88 -6.84
CA ASP A 154 -27.31 32.41 -5.72
C ASP A 154 -26.96 30.97 -5.35
N ARG A 155 -27.35 30.53 -4.15
CA ARG A 155 -27.02 29.20 -3.62
C ARG A 155 -27.43 28.06 -4.56
N ASP A 156 -28.66 28.10 -5.06
CA ASP A 156 -29.19 27.05 -5.93
C ASP A 156 -28.53 27.10 -7.32
N ALA A 157 -28.29 28.29 -7.86
CA ALA A 157 -27.56 28.48 -9.11
C ALA A 157 -26.11 27.96 -9.02
N ALA A 158 -25.43 28.22 -7.90
CA ALA A 158 -24.07 27.72 -7.66
C ALA A 158 -24.05 26.19 -7.53
N PHE A 159 -25.05 25.59 -6.88
CA PHE A 159 -25.20 24.13 -6.83
C PHE A 159 -25.42 23.55 -8.22
N GLU A 160 -26.33 24.13 -9.01
CA GLU A 160 -26.62 23.66 -10.37
C GLU A 160 -25.41 23.79 -11.30
N ALA A 161 -24.69 24.92 -11.25
CA ALA A 161 -23.46 25.13 -12.03
C ALA A 161 -22.40 24.07 -11.70
N THR A 162 -22.14 23.84 -10.40
CA THR A 162 -21.18 22.82 -9.94
C THR A 162 -21.62 21.40 -10.33
N ALA A 163 -22.91 21.09 -10.18
CA ALA A 163 -23.48 19.80 -10.55
C ALA A 163 -23.33 19.51 -12.05
N GLN A 164 -23.68 20.48 -12.90
CA GLN A 164 -23.57 20.34 -14.36
C GLN A 164 -22.12 20.21 -14.81
N ALA A 165 -21.21 21.00 -14.24
CA ALA A 165 -19.78 20.92 -14.56
C ALA A 165 -19.19 19.55 -14.19
N LEU A 166 -19.52 19.01 -13.01
CA LEU A 166 -19.06 17.70 -12.57
C LEU A 166 -19.62 16.57 -13.44
N LEU A 167 -20.93 16.58 -13.72
CA LEU A 167 -21.57 15.58 -14.57
C LEU A 167 -20.96 15.53 -15.97
N ALA A 168 -20.82 16.70 -16.61
CA ALA A 168 -20.24 16.80 -17.95
C ALA A 168 -18.77 16.34 -18.00
N CYS A 169 -18.01 16.55 -16.92
CA CYS A 169 -16.63 16.08 -16.84
C CYS A 169 -16.55 14.56 -16.63
N ILE A 170 -17.34 14.01 -15.70
CA ILE A 170 -17.39 12.58 -15.38
C ILE A 170 -17.78 11.74 -16.61
N GLU A 171 -18.65 12.23 -17.48
CA GLU A 171 -19.01 11.52 -18.71
C GLU A 171 -17.86 11.46 -19.74
N ARG A 172 -16.86 12.34 -19.61
CA ARG A 172 -15.76 12.49 -20.56
C ARG A 172 -14.43 11.95 -20.07
N ASP A 173 -14.18 11.94 -18.77
CA ASP A 173 -12.97 11.41 -18.15
C ASP A 173 -13.15 9.94 -17.73
N ALA A 174 -12.30 9.05 -18.24
CA ALA A 174 -12.35 7.63 -17.95
C ALA A 174 -11.80 7.28 -16.54
N ALA A 175 -11.05 8.19 -15.92
CA ALA A 175 -10.41 7.97 -14.62
C ALA A 175 -11.25 8.47 -13.43
N SER A 176 -12.38 9.15 -13.67
CA SER A 176 -13.30 9.66 -12.64
C SER A 176 -14.73 9.14 -12.85
N GLY A 177 -15.58 9.25 -11.81
CA GLY A 177 -17.02 9.01 -11.95
C GLY A 177 -17.69 8.25 -10.81
N TRP A 178 -18.63 7.36 -11.18
CA TRP A 178 -19.46 6.57 -10.24
C TRP A 178 -20.36 7.42 -9.31
N GLY A 179 -20.82 8.56 -9.82
CA GLY A 179 -21.62 9.54 -9.09
C GLY A 179 -20.76 10.71 -8.60
N ALA A 180 -21.44 11.74 -8.10
CA ALA A 180 -20.78 12.91 -7.54
C ALA A 180 -21.48 13.32 -6.24
N VAL A 181 -20.73 13.96 -5.34
CA VAL A 181 -21.28 14.62 -4.14
C VAL A 181 -20.92 16.09 -4.19
N VAL A 182 -21.88 16.95 -3.88
CA VAL A 182 -21.70 18.41 -3.84
C VAL A 182 -22.13 18.93 -2.49
N TYR A 183 -21.25 19.70 -1.87
CA TYR A 183 -21.46 20.43 -0.64
C TYR A 183 -21.65 21.90 -0.98
N THR A 184 -22.77 22.45 -0.56
CA THR A 184 -23.05 23.88 -0.68
C THR A 184 -23.01 24.49 0.71
N ILE A 185 -22.03 25.36 0.92
CA ILE A 185 -21.73 25.99 2.21
C ILE A 185 -22.24 27.42 2.17
N SER A 186 -23.02 27.80 3.17
CA SER A 186 -23.46 29.17 3.44
C SER A 186 -23.24 29.49 4.91
N ASN A 187 -23.43 30.76 5.30
CA ASN A 187 -23.25 31.19 6.69
C ASN A 187 -24.13 30.43 7.69
N ASP A 188 -25.35 30.07 7.28
CA ASP A 188 -26.35 29.47 8.19
C ASP A 188 -26.38 27.94 8.16
N GLU A 189 -26.12 27.33 6.99
CA GLU A 189 -26.27 25.89 6.79
C GLU A 189 -25.30 25.33 5.74
N ILE A 190 -25.03 24.02 5.87
CA ILE A 190 -24.32 23.22 4.87
C ILE A 190 -25.33 22.22 4.30
N ASP A 191 -25.56 22.31 2.99
CA ASP A 191 -26.41 21.38 2.23
C ASP A 191 -25.53 20.39 1.47
N VAL A 192 -25.85 19.10 1.56
CA VAL A 192 -25.09 18.03 0.90
C VAL A 192 -26.03 17.24 0.02
N LYS A 193 -25.72 17.21 -1.28
CA LYS A 193 -26.50 16.51 -2.28
C LYS A 193 -25.62 15.54 -3.04
N SER A 194 -26.06 14.28 -3.11
CA SER A 194 -25.49 13.28 -4.00
C SER A 194 -26.19 13.32 -5.36
N ILE A 195 -25.41 13.19 -6.42
CA ILE A 195 -25.85 13.26 -7.81
C ILE A 195 -25.60 11.90 -8.43
N LYS A 196 -26.65 11.28 -8.97
CA LYS A 196 -26.55 10.03 -9.72
C LYS A 196 -25.99 10.30 -11.12
N ALA A 197 -24.94 9.59 -11.49
CA ALA A 197 -24.40 9.56 -12.85
C ALA A 197 -24.92 8.32 -13.62
N GLN A 198 -24.85 8.34 -14.96
CA GLN A 198 -25.48 7.35 -15.87
C GLN A 198 -25.19 5.86 -15.60
N TYR A 199 -24.13 5.51 -14.85
CA TYR A 199 -23.71 4.12 -14.63
C TYR A 199 -24.25 3.47 -13.33
N GLU A 200 -25.09 4.15 -12.55
CA GLU A 200 -25.75 3.56 -11.36
C GLU A 200 -26.99 2.73 -11.77
N THR A 201 -26.84 1.41 -11.96
CA THR A 201 -27.97 0.46 -12.14
C THR A 201 -28.54 -0.05 -10.81
N GLY A 202 -28.68 0.83 -9.80
CA GLY A 202 -29.30 0.50 -8.52
C GLY A 202 -30.00 1.71 -7.92
N GLU A 203 -31.28 1.55 -7.54
CA GLU A 203 -32.02 2.57 -6.78
C GLU A 203 -31.34 2.81 -5.42
N ARG A 204 -30.53 3.88 -5.33
CA ARG A 204 -30.38 4.59 -4.05
C ARG A 204 -31.65 5.41 -3.84
N ASP A 205 -32.42 5.09 -2.81
CA ASP A 205 -33.51 5.95 -2.34
C ASP A 205 -32.96 7.37 -2.12
N ASN A 206 -33.67 8.38 -2.63
CA ASN A 206 -33.35 9.81 -2.50
C ASN A 206 -33.58 10.29 -1.04
N GLU A 207 -32.96 9.65 -0.06
CA GLU A 207 -33.00 10.03 1.36
C GLU A 207 -31.61 10.36 1.90
N GLN A 208 -30.91 11.30 1.27
CA GLN A 208 -29.80 12.02 1.90
C GLN A 208 -29.83 13.50 1.51
N ASN A 209 -30.88 14.21 1.94
CA ASN A 209 -30.77 15.66 2.20
C ASN A 209 -30.25 15.81 3.63
N VAL A 210 -28.93 15.73 3.82
CA VAL A 210 -28.33 15.99 5.14
C VAL A 210 -28.12 17.49 5.27
N ARG A 211 -29.12 18.20 5.82
CA ARG A 211 -28.95 19.60 6.24
C ARG A 211 -28.24 19.64 7.58
N TYR A 212 -27.04 20.21 7.62
CA TYR A 212 -26.36 20.47 8.89
C TYR A 212 -26.85 21.80 9.45
N PHE A 213 -27.73 21.74 10.45
CA PHE A 213 -28.07 22.89 11.29
C PHE A 213 -27.17 22.89 12.53
N THR A 214 -26.53 24.02 12.82
CA THR A 214 -26.01 24.30 14.16
C THR A 214 -27.16 24.73 15.07
N VAL A 215 -27.08 24.26 16.33
CA VAL A 215 -28.01 24.44 17.45
C VAL A 215 -29.12 23.37 17.55
N GLY A 216 -29.05 22.61 18.65
CA GLY A 216 -29.73 21.35 18.86
C GLY A 216 -31.25 21.39 18.90
N THR A 217 -31.87 20.48 18.15
CA THR A 217 -33.19 19.87 18.38
C THR A 217 -33.21 18.52 17.66
N VAL A 218 -33.67 17.44 18.33
CA VAL A 218 -33.83 16.11 17.70
C VAL A 218 -35.26 15.97 17.20
N LYS A 219 -35.44 15.80 15.89
CA LYS A 219 -36.71 15.40 15.26
C LYS A 219 -36.71 13.88 15.04
N VAL A 220 -37.86 13.24 15.28
CA VAL A 220 -38.09 11.82 14.99
C VAL A 220 -39.20 11.73 13.95
N GLU A 221 -38.95 11.04 12.84
CA GLU A 221 -39.93 10.81 11.75
C GLU A 221 -40.43 9.35 11.79
N PHE A 222 -41.70 9.15 11.43
CA PHE A 222 -42.36 7.84 11.32
C PHE A 222 -42.69 7.54 9.87
N VAL A 223 -42.38 6.34 9.38
CA VAL A 223 -42.79 5.86 8.05
C VAL A 223 -43.62 4.59 8.20
N SER A 224 -44.86 4.63 7.72
CA SER A 224 -45.76 3.47 7.62
C SER A 224 -45.63 2.82 6.24
N ALA A 225 -45.39 1.51 6.19
CA ALA A 225 -45.13 0.77 4.95
C ALA A 225 -46.38 0.42 4.13
N ALA A 226 -47.59 0.89 4.48
CA ALA A 226 -48.82 0.40 3.84
C ALA A 226 -49.76 1.46 3.22
N SER A 227 -49.51 2.76 3.33
CA SER A 227 -50.36 3.76 2.64
C SER A 227 -49.70 5.13 2.48
N ARG A 228 -49.67 5.64 1.25
CA ARG A 228 -49.04 6.91 0.82
C ARG A 228 -49.69 8.18 1.41
N GLN A 229 -49.56 8.47 2.71
CA GLN A 229 -49.80 9.80 3.29
C GLN A 229 -48.89 10.09 4.50
N ILE A 230 -48.28 11.29 4.53
CA ILE A 230 -47.46 11.81 5.65
C ILE A 230 -48.34 12.75 6.50
N ALA A 231 -48.35 12.57 7.81
CA ALA A 231 -48.95 13.51 8.77
C ALA A 231 -47.88 14.05 9.72
N PHE A 232 -47.79 15.38 9.85
CA PHE A 232 -46.87 16.06 10.76
C PHE A 232 -47.58 16.45 12.05
N LEU A 233 -47.07 16.03 13.21
CA LEU A 233 -47.49 16.55 14.51
C LEU A 233 -46.29 17.20 15.22
N ASN A 234 -46.43 18.48 15.61
CA ASN A 234 -45.40 19.21 16.36
C ASN A 234 -45.57 18.95 17.86
N LEU A 235 -44.57 18.35 18.50
CA LEU A 235 -44.50 18.21 19.96
C LEU A 235 -43.35 19.06 20.52
N ARG A 236 -43.67 19.89 21.50
CA ARG A 236 -42.74 20.78 22.22
C ARG A 236 -42.59 20.22 23.65
N MET A 237 -41.39 19.79 24.04
CA MET A 237 -41.12 19.40 25.43
C MET A 237 -40.06 20.32 26.05
N LEU A 238 -40.42 20.90 27.20
CA LEU A 238 -39.56 21.57 28.16
C LEU A 238 -39.09 20.54 29.19
N LEU A 239 -37.79 20.36 29.37
CA LEU A 239 -37.24 19.56 30.48
C LEU A 239 -36.02 20.28 31.08
N GLU A 240 -36.17 20.75 32.31
CA GLU A 240 -35.07 21.14 33.20
C GLU A 240 -34.57 19.89 33.96
N GLY A 241 -33.27 19.61 33.90
CA GLY A 241 -32.64 18.51 34.65
C GLY A 241 -31.11 18.61 34.64
N LYS A 242 -30.47 18.44 35.81
CA LYS A 242 -29.02 18.57 36.03
C LYS A 242 -28.23 17.38 35.45
N VAL A 243 -27.17 17.68 34.70
CA VAL A 243 -26.14 16.73 34.26
C VAL A 243 -25.01 16.72 35.30
N MET A 244 -24.71 15.55 35.89
CA MET A 244 -23.45 15.34 36.63
C MET A 244 -22.53 14.47 35.79
N ASN A 245 -21.28 14.91 35.69
CA ASN A 245 -20.26 14.33 34.82
C ASN A 245 -19.21 13.63 35.67
N CYS A 246 -19.24 12.30 35.70
CA CYS A 246 -18.17 11.44 36.18
C CYS A 246 -18.06 10.25 35.22
N ASP A 247 -16.89 10.07 34.61
CA ASP A 247 -16.43 8.88 33.90
C ASP A 247 -17.40 8.22 32.90
N GLY A 248 -17.70 8.95 31.81
CA GLY A 248 -17.96 8.32 30.50
C GLY A 248 -19.27 7.56 30.29
N VAL A 249 -20.20 7.56 31.26
CA VAL A 249 -21.54 6.96 31.09
C VAL A 249 -22.62 8.02 31.32
N ILE A 250 -23.40 8.32 30.28
CA ILE A 250 -24.63 9.13 30.42
C ILE A 250 -25.75 8.19 30.90
N LEU A 251 -26.02 8.19 32.20
CA LEU A 251 -27.21 7.55 32.78
C LEU A 251 -28.39 8.54 32.72
N ILE A 252 -29.36 8.28 31.84
CA ILE A 252 -30.64 8.97 31.86
C ILE A 252 -31.58 8.16 32.78
N ALA A 253 -31.69 8.58 34.04
CA ALA A 253 -32.66 8.01 34.97
C ALA A 253 -34.04 8.67 34.75
N PHE A 254 -35.03 7.89 34.30
CA PHE A 254 -36.43 8.34 34.29
C PHE A 254 -37.03 8.14 35.69
N GLN A 255 -37.44 9.23 36.34
CA GLN A 255 -38.25 9.16 37.56
C GLN A 255 -39.73 9.01 37.16
N LYS A 256 -40.34 7.88 37.56
CA LYS A 256 -41.77 7.50 37.48
C LYS A 256 -42.69 8.47 36.73
N GLY A 257 -43.05 8.10 35.50
CA GLY A 257 -44.19 8.68 34.78
C GLY A 257 -44.75 7.67 33.76
N THR A 258 -46.00 7.28 33.93
CA THR A 258 -46.72 6.36 33.04
C THR A 258 -47.08 7.05 31.73
N VAL A 259 -46.60 6.54 30.60
CA VAL A 259 -47.04 6.97 29.26
C VAL A 259 -48.06 5.96 28.74
N ARG A 260 -49.32 6.38 28.54
CA ARG A 260 -50.35 5.59 27.85
C ARG A 260 -50.36 5.97 26.36
N PHE A 261 -50.35 4.97 25.49
CA PHE A 261 -50.60 5.14 24.06
C PHE A 261 -52.00 4.62 23.72
N PHE A 262 -52.78 5.41 22.99
CA PHE A 262 -54.00 4.97 22.31
C PHE A 262 -53.71 4.87 20.83
N THR A 263 -53.70 3.67 20.26
CA THR A 263 -53.72 3.46 18.80
C THR A 263 -54.79 2.41 18.47
N ASN A 264 -55.71 2.77 17.58
CA ASN A 264 -56.80 1.91 17.11
C ASN A 264 -56.34 1.24 15.81
N ARG A 265 -55.56 0.15 15.89
CA ARG A 265 -55.38 -0.91 14.87
C ARG A 265 -54.29 -1.89 15.34
N LEU A 266 -54.51 -3.18 15.10
CA LEU A 266 -53.96 -4.29 15.88
C LEU A 266 -52.68 -4.97 15.33
N ASP A 267 -52.03 -4.48 14.26
CA ASP A 267 -50.98 -5.24 13.57
C ASP A 267 -49.72 -4.45 13.20
N GLU A 268 -48.96 -3.92 14.17
CA GLU A 268 -47.63 -3.31 13.90
C GLU A 268 -46.56 -3.75 14.91
N PHE A 269 -45.43 -4.27 14.40
CA PHE A 269 -44.21 -4.56 15.16
C PHE A 269 -43.30 -3.33 15.22
N LEU A 270 -42.74 -3.02 16.40
CA LEU A 270 -41.78 -1.94 16.61
C LEU A 270 -40.33 -2.46 16.45
N ILE A 271 -39.64 -2.09 15.38
CA ILE A 271 -38.19 -2.34 15.22
C ILE A 271 -37.42 -1.05 15.48
N ILE A 272 -36.72 -0.98 16.62
CA ILE A 272 -35.81 0.13 16.94
C ILE A 272 -34.42 -0.21 16.41
N LYS A 273 -33.97 0.46 15.34
CA LYS A 273 -32.62 0.31 14.80
C LYS A 273 -31.68 1.30 15.48
N ILE A 274 -30.94 0.85 16.49
CA ILE A 274 -29.88 1.66 17.13
C ILE A 274 -28.62 1.55 16.27
N LEU A 275 -28.23 2.66 15.63
CA LEU A 275 -26.95 2.78 14.91
C LEU A 275 -25.81 3.01 15.93
N PRO A 276 -24.67 2.31 15.84
CA PRO A 276 -23.57 2.51 16.77
C PRO A 276 -22.81 3.82 16.49
N PRO A 277 -22.34 4.56 17.52
CA PRO A 277 -21.36 5.62 17.32
C PRO A 277 -19.95 5.05 17.06
N LYS A 278 -19.15 5.79 16.29
CA LYS A 278 -17.76 5.47 15.88
C LYS A 278 -16.82 5.18 17.08
N PRO A 279 -15.73 4.40 16.89
CA PRO A 279 -14.78 4.05 17.96
C PRO A 279 -13.86 5.23 18.33
N CYS A 280 -13.69 5.44 19.63
CA CYS A 280 -12.60 6.22 20.26
C CYS A 280 -11.71 5.26 21.08
N ARG A 281 -10.39 5.50 21.06
CA ARG A 281 -9.40 4.80 21.88
C ARG A 281 -9.31 5.46 23.25
N LEU A 282 -9.77 4.77 24.28
CA LEU A 282 -9.23 4.73 25.64
C LEU A 282 -9.97 3.59 26.34
N PHE A 283 -9.20 2.69 26.94
CA PHE A 283 -9.60 1.40 27.55
C PHE A 283 -9.73 0.18 26.62
N GLU A 284 -8.69 -0.66 26.74
CA GLU A 284 -8.81 -2.12 26.82
C GLU A 284 -9.98 -2.51 27.75
N LYS A 285 -11.07 -3.00 27.18
CA LYS A 285 -11.86 -4.16 27.65
C LYS A 285 -13.16 -4.30 26.82
N GLN A 286 -13.56 -5.56 26.66
CA GLN A 286 -14.75 -6.14 26.00
C GLN A 286 -15.89 -5.15 25.64
N ILE A 287 -16.25 -5.09 24.36
CA ILE A 287 -17.52 -4.51 23.91
C ILE A 287 -18.59 -5.61 23.93
N GLN A 288 -19.52 -5.55 24.88
CA GLN A 288 -20.72 -6.41 24.89
C GLN A 288 -21.87 -5.68 24.19
N ILE A 289 -22.48 -6.33 23.20
CA ILE A 289 -23.75 -5.89 22.60
C ILE A 289 -24.88 -6.68 23.26
N VAL A 290 -25.83 -5.99 23.89
CA VAL A 290 -27.03 -6.58 24.50
C VAL A 290 -28.22 -6.33 23.56
N ILE A 291 -28.80 -7.40 23.01
CA ILE A 291 -30.02 -7.34 22.22
C ILE A 291 -31.20 -7.70 23.14
N ILE A 292 -32.14 -6.77 23.33
CA ILE A 292 -33.37 -7.00 24.09
C ILE A 292 -34.51 -7.22 23.09
N ILE A 293 -35.05 -8.44 23.04
CA ILE A 293 -36.23 -8.76 22.22
C ILE A 293 -37.46 -8.75 23.13
N PHE A 294 -38.43 -7.88 22.84
CA PHE A 294 -39.75 -7.94 23.46
C PHE A 294 -40.65 -8.88 22.65
N THR A 295 -41.16 -9.94 23.28
CA THR A 295 -42.20 -10.80 22.71
C THR A 295 -43.46 -10.64 23.55
N TYR A 296 -44.58 -10.30 22.91
CA TYR A 296 -45.90 -10.28 23.54
C TYR A 296 -46.71 -11.48 23.03
N LEU A 297 -47.30 -12.23 23.96
CA LEU A 297 -48.30 -13.26 23.67
C LEU A 297 -49.65 -12.71 24.12
N VAL A 298 -50.55 -12.46 23.17
CA VAL A 298 -51.93 -12.04 23.45
C VAL A 298 -52.81 -13.28 23.43
N THR A 299 -53.32 -13.69 24.59
CA THR A 299 -54.45 -14.61 24.68
C THR A 299 -55.71 -13.83 25.02
N GLU A 300 -56.83 -14.18 24.37
CA GLU A 300 -58.17 -13.62 24.62
C GLU A 300 -58.63 -13.96 26.03
N GLU A 301 -58.21 -13.19 27.02
CA GLU A 301 -58.95 -12.83 28.23
C GLU A 301 -58.08 -11.89 29.07
N MET A 302 -58.71 -10.85 29.61
CA MET A 302 -58.06 -9.69 30.21
C MET A 302 -57.25 -10.05 31.46
N GLU A 303 -55.92 -10.20 31.36
CA GLU A 303 -54.92 -9.79 32.37
C GLU A 303 -53.52 -9.66 31.72
N LEU A 304 -52.85 -8.52 31.94
CA LEU A 304 -51.56 -8.20 31.31
C LEU A 304 -50.40 -8.72 32.18
N PHE A 305 -49.93 -9.94 31.94
CA PHE A 305 -48.71 -10.48 32.57
C PHE A 305 -47.48 -10.24 31.69
N LEU A 306 -46.54 -9.41 32.17
CA LEU A 306 -45.20 -9.21 31.59
C LEU A 306 -44.29 -10.39 31.96
N PHE A 307 -44.01 -11.29 31.02
CA PHE A 307 -42.94 -12.29 31.17
C PHE A 307 -41.65 -11.75 30.53
N PHE A 308 -40.61 -11.57 31.34
CA PHE A 308 -39.26 -11.21 30.87
C PHE A 308 -38.45 -12.48 30.62
N THR A 309 -38.23 -12.86 29.36
CA THR A 309 -37.22 -13.87 28.99
C THR A 309 -35.98 -13.20 28.44
N PHE A 310 -34.88 -13.24 29.20
CA PHE A 310 -33.56 -12.78 28.77
C PHE A 310 -32.89 -13.88 27.92
N ILE A 311 -32.68 -13.62 26.63
CA ILE A 311 -31.81 -14.46 25.79
C ILE A 311 -30.55 -13.64 25.48
N PHE A 312 -29.42 -14.06 26.05
CA PHE A 312 -28.11 -13.48 25.77
C PHE A 312 -27.50 -14.13 24.53
N LEU A 313 -27.27 -13.35 23.47
CA LEU A 313 -26.50 -13.78 22.30
C LEU A 313 -25.38 -12.76 22.08
N VAL A 314 -24.15 -13.16 22.41
CA VAL A 314 -22.93 -12.35 22.31
C VAL A 314 -22.26 -12.65 20.97
N VAL A 315 -22.09 -11.63 20.10
CA VAL A 315 -21.30 -11.74 18.86
C VAL A 315 -20.25 -10.62 18.85
N ASP A 316 -18.98 -11.01 18.87
CA ASP A 316 -17.82 -10.12 18.87
C ASP A 316 -17.30 -9.89 17.44
N ILE A 317 -17.24 -8.64 16.98
CA ILE A 317 -16.89 -8.27 15.59
C ILE A 317 -15.45 -7.70 15.50
N ARG A 318 -14.69 -7.61 16.60
CA ARG A 318 -13.27 -7.19 16.56
C ARG A 318 -12.26 -8.34 16.44
N GLY A 319 -12.71 -9.59 16.50
CA GLY A 319 -11.85 -10.78 16.48
C GLY A 319 -11.63 -11.46 15.11
N MET A 320 -12.03 -10.85 13.98
CA MET A 320 -12.07 -11.59 12.70
C MET A 320 -10.76 -11.64 11.87
N LEU A 321 -9.73 -10.84 12.20
CA LEU A 321 -8.47 -10.81 11.41
C LEU A 321 -7.19 -11.12 12.23
N PHE A 322 -7.17 -10.88 13.55
CA PHE A 322 -6.03 -11.27 14.38
C PHE A 322 -5.94 -12.80 14.49
N GLY A 323 -4.72 -13.33 14.43
CA GLY A 323 -4.45 -14.77 14.44
C GLY A 323 -4.57 -15.46 13.08
N LYS A 324 -5.09 -14.79 12.05
CA LYS A 324 -5.12 -15.36 10.69
C LYS A 324 -3.76 -15.25 10.01
N ILE A 325 -3.47 -16.19 9.11
CA ILE A 325 -2.23 -16.22 8.31
C ILE A 325 -2.04 -14.88 7.58
N GLY A 326 -0.84 -14.31 7.69
CA GLY A 326 -0.47 -13.00 7.14
C GLY A 326 -0.76 -11.80 8.06
N TYR A 327 -1.51 -11.99 9.15
CA TYR A 327 -1.82 -10.97 10.15
C TYR A 327 -1.05 -11.18 11.46
N GLU A 328 -1.19 -10.22 12.37
CA GLU A 328 -0.60 -10.28 13.71
C GLU A 328 -1.21 -11.41 14.53
N CYS A 329 -0.38 -12.09 15.31
CA CYS A 329 -0.82 -13.18 16.18
C CYS A 329 -1.70 -12.65 17.32
N ILE A 330 -2.65 -13.48 17.76
CA ILE A 330 -3.39 -13.21 18.99
C ILE A 330 -2.42 -13.34 20.16
N ASP A 331 -2.35 -12.30 21.00
CA ASP A 331 -1.43 -12.19 22.13
C ASP A 331 0.03 -12.53 21.73
N GLN A 332 0.42 -12.13 20.51
CA GLN A 332 1.76 -12.35 19.91
C GLN A 332 2.25 -13.81 19.84
N LYS A 333 1.35 -14.80 20.03
CA LYS A 333 1.73 -16.23 20.09
C LYS A 333 0.79 -17.18 19.38
N VAL A 334 -0.51 -16.86 19.33
CA VAL A 334 -1.53 -17.80 18.87
C VAL A 334 -2.02 -17.41 17.48
N CYS A 335 -1.98 -18.37 16.58
CA CYS A 335 -2.60 -18.29 15.27
C CYS A 335 -3.83 -19.19 15.25
N THR A 336 -4.91 -18.69 14.65
CA THR A 336 -6.23 -19.35 14.64
C THR A 336 -6.34 -20.39 13.53
N ASP A 337 -5.56 -20.24 12.46
CA ASP A 337 -5.60 -21.16 11.33
C ASP A 337 -4.84 -22.46 11.65
N GLU A 338 -5.38 -23.61 11.23
CA GLU A 338 -4.72 -24.89 11.44
C GLU A 338 -3.37 -24.96 10.71
N HIS A 339 -2.40 -25.63 11.34
CA HIS A 339 -1.03 -25.76 10.82
C HIS A 339 -0.29 -24.43 10.60
N SER A 340 -0.72 -23.37 11.29
CA SER A 340 0.00 -22.10 11.36
C SER A 340 0.77 -21.94 12.68
N GLU A 341 1.81 -21.12 12.67
CA GLU A 341 2.60 -20.74 13.83
C GLU A 341 2.97 -19.26 13.77
N CYS A 342 3.13 -18.66 14.95
CA CYS A 342 3.55 -17.26 15.05
C CYS A 342 5.06 -17.17 14.87
N ARG A 343 5.52 -16.39 13.88
CA ARG A 343 6.94 -16.05 13.67
C ARG A 343 7.06 -14.53 13.61
N PHE A 344 7.95 -13.93 14.39
CA PHE A 344 8.16 -12.48 14.45
C PHE A 344 6.85 -11.67 14.64
N GLY A 345 5.94 -12.16 15.49
CA GLY A 345 4.66 -11.52 15.79
C GLY A 345 3.58 -11.62 14.70
N ARG A 346 3.81 -12.40 13.63
CA ARG A 346 2.82 -12.66 12.57
C ARG A 346 2.60 -14.15 12.31
N CYS A 347 1.41 -14.49 11.85
CA CYS A 347 1.05 -15.88 11.59
C CYS A 347 1.53 -16.36 10.21
N TYR A 348 2.33 -17.42 10.20
CA TYR A 348 2.85 -18.10 9.01
C TYR A 348 2.48 -19.58 9.03
N CYS A 349 2.55 -20.25 7.88
CA CYS A 349 2.41 -21.70 7.86
C CYS A 349 3.61 -22.39 8.53
N LYS A 350 3.33 -23.47 9.28
CA LYS A 350 4.36 -24.34 9.86
C LYS A 350 5.22 -24.94 8.78
N SER A 351 6.47 -25.26 9.13
CA SER A 351 7.40 -25.92 8.21
C SER A 351 6.80 -27.21 7.64
N GLY A 352 6.79 -27.34 6.31
CA GLY A 352 6.17 -28.45 5.58
C GLY A 352 4.76 -28.17 5.05
N TYR A 353 4.16 -27.03 5.42
CA TYR A 353 2.90 -26.53 4.85
C TYR A 353 3.18 -25.29 4.00
N ASP A 354 2.40 -25.13 2.93
CA ASP A 354 2.47 -24.01 2.00
C ASP A 354 1.15 -23.24 1.96
N TYR A 355 1.20 -22.01 1.43
CA TYR A 355 0.04 -21.13 1.33
C TYR A 355 -0.82 -21.51 0.12
N SER A 356 -2.09 -21.82 0.36
CA SER A 356 -3.11 -21.96 -0.68
C SER A 356 -4.22 -20.94 -0.43
N TYR A 357 -4.61 -20.21 -1.48
CA TYR A 357 -5.75 -19.32 -1.42
C TYR A 357 -7.02 -20.14 -1.64
N LYS A 358 -7.88 -20.19 -0.64
CA LYS A 358 -9.24 -20.75 -0.76
C LYS A 358 -10.21 -19.57 -0.65
N GLU A 359 -10.80 -19.20 -1.79
CA GLU A 359 -11.69 -18.03 -1.89
C GLU A 359 -11.01 -16.72 -1.44
N ALA A 360 -11.44 -16.14 -0.32
CA ALA A 360 -10.92 -14.90 0.25
C ALA A 360 -9.98 -15.12 1.47
N HIS A 361 -9.60 -16.36 1.78
CA HIS A 361 -8.76 -16.71 2.94
C HIS A 361 -7.55 -17.57 2.53
N ILE A 362 -6.43 -17.37 3.23
CA ILE A 362 -5.20 -18.17 3.05
C ILE A 362 -5.27 -19.35 4.01
N ALA A 363 -5.05 -20.56 3.50
CA ALA A 363 -4.99 -21.79 4.29
C ALA A 363 -3.61 -22.45 4.15
N CYS A 364 -3.13 -23.08 5.22
CA CYS A 364 -1.93 -23.89 5.21
C CYS A 364 -2.25 -25.31 4.72
N VAL A 365 -1.71 -25.70 3.57
CA VAL A 365 -1.92 -27.03 2.99
C VAL A 365 -0.59 -27.72 2.70
N ILE A 366 -0.59 -29.05 2.72
CA ILE A 366 0.55 -29.82 2.25
C ILE A 366 0.41 -29.93 0.73
N LEU A 367 1.30 -29.26 0.00
CA LEU A 367 1.33 -29.39 -1.45
C LEU A 367 1.96 -30.73 -1.87
N PRO A 368 1.48 -31.35 -2.96
CA PRO A 368 2.05 -32.59 -3.47
C PRO A 368 3.49 -32.39 -3.91
N LYS A 369 4.35 -33.34 -3.54
CA LYS A 369 5.75 -33.41 -3.97
C LYS A 369 5.86 -33.89 -5.42
N LEU A 370 7.05 -33.79 -5.99
CA LEU A 370 7.34 -34.35 -7.32
C LEU A 370 6.91 -35.82 -7.43
N GLY A 371 6.24 -36.14 -8.53
CA GLY A 371 5.69 -37.48 -8.79
C GLY A 371 4.39 -37.82 -8.05
N GLN A 372 3.87 -36.94 -7.18
CA GLN A 372 2.58 -37.14 -6.53
C GLN A 372 1.42 -36.56 -7.35
N GLN A 373 0.22 -37.07 -7.07
CA GLN A 373 -1.01 -36.65 -7.74
C GLN A 373 -1.37 -35.21 -7.37
N CYS A 374 -1.73 -34.42 -8.37
CA CYS A 374 -2.08 -33.01 -8.22
C CYS A 374 -3.34 -32.66 -9.03
N GLU A 375 -3.97 -31.55 -8.65
CA GLU A 375 -5.12 -30.99 -9.37
C GLU A 375 -4.67 -29.78 -10.19
N ILE A 376 -5.22 -29.65 -11.40
CA ILE A 376 -4.89 -28.54 -12.30
C ILE A 376 -5.71 -27.32 -11.87
N GLU A 377 -5.07 -26.33 -11.25
CA GLU A 377 -5.68 -25.03 -11.00
C GLU A 377 -5.45 -24.07 -12.18
N HIS A 378 -6.51 -23.38 -12.61
CA HIS A 378 -6.46 -22.44 -13.73
C HIS A 378 -6.02 -21.03 -13.34
N ASP A 379 -5.89 -20.73 -12.05
CA ASP A 379 -5.44 -19.43 -11.55
C ASP A 379 -3.94 -19.47 -11.27
N SER A 380 -3.17 -18.73 -12.07
CA SER A 380 -1.71 -18.60 -12.00
C SER A 380 -1.15 -18.10 -10.66
N ARG A 381 -1.99 -17.63 -9.73
CA ARG A 381 -1.60 -17.23 -8.37
C ARG A 381 -1.54 -18.40 -7.39
N HIS A 382 -2.08 -19.56 -7.76
CA HIS A 382 -2.09 -20.74 -6.91
C HIS A 382 -0.98 -21.69 -7.33
N GLN A 383 -0.33 -22.28 -6.33
CA GLN A 383 0.76 -23.22 -6.54
C GLN A 383 0.23 -24.64 -6.32
N SER A 384 0.16 -25.43 -7.39
CA SER A 384 -0.41 -26.78 -7.33
C SER A 384 0.58 -27.86 -6.86
N CYS A 385 1.87 -27.53 -6.72
CA CYS A 385 2.96 -28.44 -6.35
C CYS A 385 3.92 -27.79 -5.36
N ALA A 386 4.51 -28.56 -4.45
CA ALA A 386 5.37 -28.04 -3.38
C ALA A 386 6.64 -27.34 -3.91
N ASP A 387 7.16 -27.79 -5.06
CA ASP A 387 8.33 -27.17 -5.69
C ASP A 387 7.88 -26.02 -6.62
N PRO A 388 8.44 -24.79 -6.49
CA PRO A 388 8.04 -23.64 -7.30
C PRO A 388 8.38 -23.78 -8.79
N HIS A 389 9.29 -24.70 -9.12
CA HIS A 389 9.68 -25.03 -10.48
C HIS A 389 9.00 -26.29 -11.03
N ALA A 390 8.06 -26.88 -10.27
CA ALA A 390 7.17 -27.93 -10.75
C ALA A 390 5.84 -27.35 -11.30
N VAL A 391 5.19 -28.12 -12.15
CA VAL A 391 3.84 -27.86 -12.70
C VAL A 391 3.03 -29.14 -12.64
N CYS A 392 1.72 -29.00 -12.39
CA CYS A 392 0.80 -30.13 -12.48
C CYS A 392 0.54 -30.46 -13.96
N SER A 393 1.12 -31.55 -14.46
CA SER A 393 0.97 -32.00 -15.84
C SER A 393 0.51 -33.46 -15.85
N GLU A 394 -0.60 -33.72 -16.54
CA GLU A 394 -1.26 -35.04 -16.57
C GLU A 394 -1.66 -35.56 -15.17
N GLY A 395 -2.02 -34.65 -14.27
CA GLY A 395 -2.41 -34.99 -12.89
C GLY A 395 -1.26 -35.40 -11.98
N LEU A 396 0.00 -35.19 -12.41
CA LEU A 396 1.20 -35.43 -11.60
C LEU A 396 2.08 -34.18 -11.54
N CYS A 397 2.69 -33.94 -10.38
CA CYS A 397 3.69 -32.88 -10.24
C CYS A 397 4.98 -33.26 -10.99
N LYS A 398 5.27 -32.55 -12.08
CA LYS A 398 6.47 -32.74 -12.91
C LYS A 398 7.25 -31.43 -12.99
N CYS A 399 8.57 -31.50 -13.20
CA CYS A 399 9.38 -30.30 -13.42
C CYS A 399 8.98 -29.58 -14.72
N LYS A 400 9.05 -28.25 -14.73
CA LYS A 400 8.91 -27.43 -15.94
C LYS A 400 10.01 -27.82 -16.96
N ASP A 401 9.76 -27.60 -18.25
CA ASP A 401 10.59 -28.12 -19.36
C ASP A 401 12.10 -27.83 -19.27
N SER A 402 12.49 -26.76 -18.59
CA SER A 402 13.89 -26.33 -18.43
C SER A 402 14.53 -26.76 -17.10
N TYR A 403 13.83 -27.61 -16.33
CA TYR A 403 14.24 -28.17 -15.05
C TYR A 403 14.22 -29.70 -15.09
N ILE A 404 15.18 -30.32 -14.41
CA ILE A 404 15.30 -31.76 -14.23
C ILE A 404 15.13 -32.12 -12.75
N GLU A 405 14.56 -33.29 -12.51
CA GLU A 405 14.41 -33.81 -11.15
C GLU A 405 15.75 -34.32 -10.62
N ARG A 406 16.23 -33.77 -9.50
CA ARG A 406 17.34 -34.31 -8.70
C ARG A 406 16.97 -34.25 -7.22
N ASN A 407 17.11 -35.37 -6.51
CA ASN A 407 16.80 -35.47 -5.08
C ASN A 407 15.39 -34.96 -4.70
N GLN A 408 14.36 -35.29 -5.47
CA GLN A 408 12.97 -34.82 -5.28
C GLN A 408 12.81 -33.28 -5.31
N ARG A 409 13.70 -32.57 -6.01
CA ARG A 409 13.58 -31.13 -6.32
C ARG A 409 13.80 -30.89 -7.81
N CYS A 410 13.17 -29.85 -8.33
CA CYS A 410 13.39 -29.39 -9.70
C CYS A 410 14.59 -28.45 -9.74
N VAL A 411 15.70 -28.93 -10.30
CA VAL A 411 16.90 -28.11 -10.51
C VAL A 411 17.03 -27.77 -11.99
N VAL A 412 17.56 -26.59 -12.31
CA VAL A 412 17.74 -26.16 -13.70
C VAL A 412 18.62 -27.18 -14.43
N ASP A 413 18.23 -27.57 -15.65
CA ASP A 413 19.07 -28.37 -16.52
C ASP A 413 20.12 -27.48 -17.19
N VAL A 414 21.25 -27.34 -16.49
CA VAL A 414 22.37 -26.47 -16.84
C VAL A 414 23.02 -26.93 -18.15
N LYS A 415 23.18 -26.00 -19.10
CA LYS A 415 23.80 -26.19 -20.42
C LYS A 415 25.00 -25.28 -20.63
N THR A 416 25.97 -25.78 -21.37
CA THR A 416 27.17 -25.05 -21.82
C THR A 416 27.03 -24.61 -23.28
N LEU A 417 27.99 -23.84 -23.80
CA LEU A 417 27.93 -23.35 -25.18
C LEU A 417 27.80 -24.51 -26.18
N HIS A 418 27.01 -24.29 -27.23
CA HIS A 418 26.65 -25.22 -28.31
C HIS A 418 25.72 -26.38 -27.93
N GLU A 419 25.39 -26.55 -26.65
CA GLU A 419 24.40 -27.54 -26.24
C GLU A 419 22.98 -27.07 -26.53
N ASN A 420 22.08 -28.05 -26.68
CA ASN A 420 20.68 -27.78 -26.96
C ASN A 420 20.00 -27.19 -25.71
N CYS A 421 19.30 -26.08 -25.88
CA CYS A 421 18.57 -25.35 -24.85
C CYS A 421 17.13 -25.08 -25.30
N ILE A 422 16.24 -24.94 -24.32
CA ILE A 422 14.83 -24.59 -24.49
C ILE A 422 14.62 -23.15 -24.02
N SER A 423 15.43 -22.69 -23.06
CA SER A 423 15.29 -21.38 -22.46
C SER A 423 16.63 -20.74 -22.09
N ASN A 424 16.66 -19.41 -22.07
CA ASN A 424 17.85 -18.60 -21.76
C ASN A 424 18.48 -18.91 -20.39
N HIS A 425 17.69 -19.34 -19.40
CA HIS A 425 18.22 -19.60 -18.06
C HIS A 425 18.97 -20.93 -17.94
N GLN A 426 18.91 -21.80 -18.94
CA GLN A 426 19.71 -23.04 -18.98
C GLN A 426 21.17 -22.76 -19.32
N CYS A 427 21.46 -21.72 -20.09
CA CYS A 427 22.82 -21.41 -20.51
C CYS A 427 23.62 -20.75 -19.37
N ILE A 428 24.58 -21.50 -18.80
CA ILE A 428 25.31 -21.10 -17.59
C ILE A 428 26.59 -20.33 -17.87
N THR A 429 27.09 -20.40 -19.12
CA THR A 429 28.27 -19.64 -19.52
C THR A 429 27.95 -18.14 -19.39
N PRO A 430 28.77 -17.34 -18.70
CA PRO A 430 28.51 -15.91 -18.56
C PRO A 430 28.29 -15.23 -19.93
N PHE A 431 27.30 -14.34 -20.00
CA PHE A 431 26.91 -13.62 -21.22
C PHE A 431 26.44 -14.50 -22.39
N SER A 432 26.03 -15.74 -22.12
CA SER A 432 25.36 -16.60 -23.12
C SER A 432 23.83 -16.42 -23.11
N HIS A 433 23.17 -16.93 -24.15
CA HIS A 433 21.73 -17.02 -24.28
C HIS A 433 21.35 -18.18 -25.20
N CYS A 434 20.09 -18.62 -25.14
CA CYS A 434 19.55 -19.61 -26.06
C CYS A 434 19.13 -18.89 -27.35
N ASN A 435 19.72 -19.27 -28.49
CA ASN A 435 19.35 -18.71 -29.79
C ASN A 435 18.09 -19.36 -30.36
N ASP A 436 17.61 -18.82 -31.48
CA ASP A 436 16.42 -19.35 -32.19
C ASP A 436 16.63 -20.76 -32.77
N GLU A 437 17.87 -21.25 -32.84
CA GLU A 437 18.23 -22.62 -33.22
C GLU A 437 18.26 -23.59 -32.02
N ASN A 438 17.78 -23.16 -30.86
CA ASN A 438 17.77 -23.93 -29.61
C ASN A 438 19.18 -24.32 -29.13
N LYS A 439 20.19 -23.45 -29.31
CA LYS A 439 21.57 -23.67 -28.83
C LYS A 439 22.06 -22.53 -27.97
N CYS A 440 22.83 -22.86 -26.93
CA CYS A 440 23.49 -21.85 -26.10
C CYS A 440 24.64 -21.18 -26.87
N VAL A 441 24.54 -19.88 -27.11
CA VAL A 441 25.55 -19.09 -27.82
C VAL A 441 25.84 -17.78 -27.10
N CYS A 442 27.02 -17.20 -27.36
CA CYS A 442 27.37 -15.89 -26.83
C CYS A 442 26.40 -14.79 -27.33
N ARG A 443 26.07 -13.84 -26.46
CA ARG A 443 25.23 -12.68 -26.81
C ARG A 443 25.93 -11.77 -27.82
N ALA A 444 25.14 -10.91 -28.49
CA ALA A 444 25.68 -9.92 -29.41
C ALA A 444 26.74 -9.02 -28.74
N LYS A 445 27.86 -8.77 -29.45
CA LYS A 445 29.09 -8.09 -28.94
C LYS A 445 29.89 -8.88 -27.89
N PHE A 446 29.69 -10.19 -27.83
CA PHE A 446 30.58 -11.10 -27.14
C PHE A 446 31.17 -12.08 -28.15
N SER A 447 32.47 -12.30 -28.08
CA SER A 447 33.20 -13.27 -28.90
C SER A 447 33.53 -14.49 -28.04
N GLU A 448 33.34 -15.67 -28.62
CA GLU A 448 33.74 -16.91 -27.98
C GLU A 448 35.26 -17.12 -28.10
N ILE A 449 35.92 -17.34 -26.96
CA ILE A 449 37.32 -17.73 -26.88
C ILE A 449 37.40 -18.88 -25.89
N ASN A 450 37.88 -20.06 -26.32
CA ASN A 450 38.02 -21.26 -25.47
C ASN A 450 36.75 -21.67 -24.71
N GLY A 451 35.57 -21.54 -25.31
CA GLY A 451 34.29 -21.89 -24.66
C GLY A 451 33.77 -20.87 -23.64
N GLU A 452 34.32 -19.65 -23.65
CA GLU A 452 33.89 -18.53 -22.80
C GLU A 452 33.53 -17.30 -23.64
N CYS A 453 32.54 -16.52 -23.20
CA CYS A 453 32.09 -15.33 -23.91
C CYS A 453 32.77 -14.07 -23.36
N TYR A 454 33.71 -13.52 -24.13
CA TYR A 454 34.40 -12.28 -23.78
C TYR A 454 33.75 -11.08 -24.48
N PRO A 455 33.58 -9.93 -23.80
CA PRO A 455 33.06 -8.73 -24.43
C PRO A 455 34.05 -8.23 -25.50
N THR A 456 33.56 -7.93 -26.70
CA THR A 456 34.41 -7.45 -27.79
C THR A 456 34.89 -6.01 -27.57
N LYS A 457 34.15 -5.23 -26.77
CA LYS A 457 34.46 -3.84 -26.43
C LYS A 457 33.78 -3.45 -25.11
N TYR A 458 34.48 -2.65 -24.31
CA TYR A 458 33.95 -1.98 -23.14
C TYR A 458 33.60 -0.52 -23.47
N ASN A 459 32.45 -0.03 -23.00
CA ASN A 459 32.01 1.34 -23.23
C ASN A 459 31.95 2.10 -21.90
N CYS A 460 32.73 3.17 -21.75
CA CYS A 460 32.58 4.14 -20.67
C CYS A 460 31.66 5.28 -21.12
N LEU A 461 31.09 6.04 -20.16
CA LEU A 461 30.27 7.23 -20.46
C LEU A 461 31.04 8.29 -21.25
N GLU A 462 32.34 8.44 -20.95
CA GLU A 462 33.28 9.28 -21.67
C GLU A 462 34.61 8.51 -21.78
N GLY A 463 35.30 8.63 -22.93
CA GLY A 463 36.60 8.00 -23.15
C GLY A 463 36.58 6.45 -23.24
N GLU A 464 37.78 5.87 -23.15
CA GLU A 464 38.00 4.42 -23.12
C GLU A 464 38.31 3.96 -21.68
N PRO A 465 38.06 2.68 -21.33
CA PRO A 465 38.40 2.15 -20.01
C PRO A 465 39.89 2.33 -19.71
N ILE A 466 40.22 2.51 -18.44
CA ILE A 466 41.62 2.64 -18.02
C ILE A 466 42.30 1.29 -18.19
N LEU A 467 43.38 1.27 -18.98
CA LEU A 467 44.13 0.05 -19.31
C LEU A 467 45.41 -0.05 -18.48
N GLN A 468 45.70 -1.25 -17.98
CA GLN A 468 46.99 -1.65 -17.43
C GLN A 468 47.48 -2.88 -18.20
N ASN A 469 48.69 -2.83 -18.77
CA ASN A 469 49.24 -3.91 -19.62
C ASN A 469 48.31 -4.31 -20.79
N SER A 470 47.64 -3.34 -21.43
CA SER A 470 46.68 -3.55 -22.53
C SER A 470 45.38 -4.29 -22.15
N GLN A 471 45.07 -4.41 -20.85
CA GLN A 471 43.79 -4.94 -20.37
C GLN A 471 43.10 -3.92 -19.44
N PRO A 472 41.76 -3.85 -19.43
CA PRO A 472 41.04 -2.96 -18.53
C PRO A 472 41.29 -3.33 -17.06
N ILE A 473 41.43 -2.31 -16.21
CA ILE A 473 41.62 -2.50 -14.77
C ILE A 473 40.29 -2.94 -14.14
N ASN A 474 40.30 -4.13 -13.55
CA ASN A 474 39.19 -4.64 -12.75
C ASN A 474 39.12 -3.92 -11.39
N CYS A 475 37.92 -3.59 -10.96
CA CYS A 475 37.67 -2.93 -9.68
C CYS A 475 36.52 -3.59 -8.93
N SER A 476 36.47 -3.33 -7.63
CA SER A 476 35.43 -3.82 -6.73
C SER A 476 34.85 -2.67 -5.92
N ILE A 477 33.52 -2.67 -5.77
CA ILE A 477 32.80 -1.71 -4.95
C ILE A 477 32.30 -2.46 -3.72
N VAL A 478 32.82 -2.11 -2.55
CA VAL A 478 32.45 -2.70 -1.27
C VAL A 478 31.71 -1.61 -0.48
N GLY A 479 30.38 -1.62 -0.57
CA GLY A 479 29.52 -0.66 0.13
C GLY A 479 29.63 0.73 -0.50
N ARG A 480 30.25 1.69 0.21
CA ARG A 480 30.55 3.03 -0.34
C ARG A 480 31.99 3.19 -0.82
N GLN A 481 32.85 2.18 -0.62
CA GLN A 481 34.26 2.25 -0.99
C GLN A 481 34.47 1.69 -2.40
N HIS A 482 35.12 2.47 -3.26
CA HIS A 482 35.61 2.00 -4.56
C HIS A 482 37.07 1.60 -4.39
N LEU A 483 37.38 0.31 -4.51
CA LEU A 483 38.76 -0.17 -4.43
C LEU A 483 39.35 -0.37 -5.83
N HIS A 484 40.68 -0.24 -5.92
CA HIS A 484 41.51 -0.57 -7.08
C HIS A 484 41.47 0.39 -8.30
N CYS A 485 40.72 1.50 -8.26
CA CYS A 485 40.76 2.50 -9.34
C CYS A 485 41.73 3.67 -9.05
N PRO A 486 42.53 4.12 -10.04
CA PRO A 486 43.42 5.26 -9.91
C PRO A 486 42.68 6.61 -9.77
N GLU A 487 43.40 7.66 -9.35
CA GLU A 487 42.83 9.02 -9.22
C GLU A 487 42.19 9.50 -10.53
N GLN A 488 41.07 10.23 -10.43
CA GLN A 488 40.22 10.68 -11.56
C GLN A 488 39.50 9.57 -12.36
N SER A 489 39.49 8.35 -11.85
CA SER A 489 38.65 7.27 -12.37
C SER A 489 37.68 6.76 -11.31
N TYR A 490 36.62 6.08 -11.74
CA TYR A 490 35.64 5.46 -10.86
C TYR A 490 35.29 4.07 -11.38
N CYS A 491 34.83 3.21 -10.46
CA CYS A 491 34.46 1.85 -10.79
C CYS A 491 33.04 1.80 -11.36
N VAL A 492 32.89 1.32 -12.59
CA VAL A 492 31.60 1.09 -13.24
C VAL A 492 31.25 -0.40 -13.11
N PRO A 493 30.18 -0.76 -12.37
CA PRO A 493 29.84 -2.16 -12.13
C PRO A 493 29.20 -2.79 -13.38
N PHE A 494 29.64 -4.00 -13.75
CA PHE A 494 29.01 -4.78 -14.82
C PHE A 494 28.29 -6.03 -14.32
N ASP A 495 28.61 -6.51 -13.11
CA ASP A 495 27.93 -7.62 -12.46
C ASP A 495 27.06 -7.11 -11.30
N GLU A 496 25.92 -7.77 -11.08
CA GLU A 496 25.13 -7.58 -9.86
C GLU A 496 25.45 -8.73 -8.91
N HIS A 497 25.98 -8.40 -7.73
CA HIS A 497 25.63 -9.19 -6.56
C HIS A 497 24.28 -8.65 -6.10
N GLU A 498 23.22 -9.45 -6.23
CA GLU A 498 21.95 -9.11 -5.60
C GLU A 498 22.22 -8.92 -4.11
N GLY A 499 22.09 -7.68 -3.64
CA GLY A 499 22.19 -7.42 -2.21
C GLY A 499 21.10 -8.21 -1.51
N GLN A 500 21.52 -9.17 -0.69
CA GLN A 500 20.61 -9.89 0.18
C GLN A 500 20.09 -8.86 1.19
N TRP A 501 18.89 -8.33 0.94
CA TRP A 501 18.21 -7.35 1.79
C TRP A 501 18.15 -7.78 3.27
N SER A 502 18.16 -9.10 3.51
CA SER A 502 18.15 -9.72 4.83
C SER A 502 19.44 -9.49 5.63
N CYS A 503 20.55 -9.19 4.95
CA CYS A 503 21.86 -9.10 5.57
C CYS A 503 22.61 -7.90 5.04
N GLN A 504 23.08 -7.05 5.94
CA GLN A 504 23.95 -5.92 5.61
C GLN A 504 25.35 -6.37 5.13
N GLN A 505 25.46 -7.57 4.53
CA GLN A 505 26.58 -7.99 3.73
C GLN A 505 26.88 -6.89 2.73
N VAL A 506 28.11 -6.39 2.81
CA VAL A 506 28.57 -5.30 1.97
C VAL A 506 28.63 -5.83 0.54
N THR A 507 27.60 -5.54 -0.26
CA THR A 507 27.51 -5.97 -1.66
C THR A 507 28.80 -5.64 -2.38
N VAL A 508 29.51 -6.66 -2.86
CA VAL A 508 30.72 -6.51 -3.65
C VAL A 508 30.31 -6.49 -5.12
N PHE A 509 30.27 -5.31 -5.74
CA PHE A 509 30.08 -5.21 -7.17
C PHE A 509 31.42 -5.29 -7.89
N HIS A 510 31.51 -6.15 -8.91
CA HIS A 510 32.67 -6.20 -9.79
C HIS A 510 32.45 -5.26 -10.99
N GLY A 511 33.48 -4.51 -11.33
CA GLY A 511 33.43 -3.46 -12.32
C GLY A 511 34.75 -3.25 -13.05
N ILE A 512 34.76 -2.24 -13.92
CA ILE A 512 35.95 -1.76 -14.62
C ILE A 512 36.14 -0.27 -14.33
N CYS A 513 37.39 0.16 -14.23
CA CYS A 513 37.71 1.58 -14.02
C CYS A 513 37.47 2.39 -15.30
N CYS A 514 36.54 3.35 -15.23
CA CYS A 514 36.27 4.33 -16.27
C CYS A 514 36.68 5.74 -15.80
N PRO A 515 37.06 6.65 -16.72
CA PRO A 515 37.37 8.03 -16.37
C PRO A 515 36.11 8.79 -15.92
N VAL A 516 36.26 9.70 -14.96
CA VAL A 516 35.15 10.53 -14.45
C VAL A 516 34.71 11.52 -15.53
N PRO A 517 33.41 11.59 -15.89
CA PRO A 517 32.93 12.47 -16.95
C PRO A 517 33.03 13.95 -16.58
N LYS A 518 33.35 14.81 -17.56
CA LYS A 518 33.35 16.28 -17.37
C LYS A 518 31.92 16.81 -17.42
N ARG A 519 31.55 17.69 -16.48
CA ARG A 519 30.17 18.16 -16.19
C ARG A 519 29.42 18.88 -17.34
N GLU A 520 30.00 19.06 -18.53
CA GLU A 520 29.43 19.91 -19.60
C GLU A 520 28.85 19.15 -20.81
N ILE A 521 28.67 17.83 -20.75
CA ILE A 521 28.20 17.03 -21.90
C ILE A 521 26.93 16.25 -21.54
N ILE A 522 25.97 16.23 -22.48
CA ILE A 522 24.81 15.33 -22.48
C ILE A 522 25.35 13.88 -22.51
N LEU A 523 25.43 13.26 -21.34
CA LEU A 523 25.88 11.87 -21.18
C LEU A 523 24.90 10.97 -21.93
N LYS A 524 25.40 10.15 -22.87
CA LYS A 524 24.60 9.12 -23.54
C LYS A 524 24.63 7.86 -22.67
N PRO A 525 23.56 7.51 -21.95
CA PRO A 525 23.54 6.32 -21.14
C PRO A 525 23.73 5.09 -22.03
N SER A 526 24.76 4.30 -21.76
CA SER A 526 25.08 3.10 -22.52
C SER A 526 25.53 1.97 -21.60
N CYS A 527 25.44 0.74 -22.09
CA CYS A 527 25.90 -0.42 -21.34
C CYS A 527 27.42 -0.56 -21.41
N LEU A 528 28.03 -0.82 -20.25
CA LEU A 528 29.47 -1.07 -20.15
C LEU A 528 29.91 -2.22 -21.07
N VAL A 529 29.10 -3.28 -21.13
CA VAL A 529 29.29 -4.41 -22.05
C VAL A 529 28.01 -4.73 -22.81
N GLY A 530 28.16 -5.27 -24.02
CA GLY A 530 27.03 -5.70 -24.83
C GLY A 530 26.23 -4.56 -25.48
N LYS A 531 25.00 -4.89 -25.91
CA LYS A 531 24.03 -3.92 -26.44
C LYS A 531 22.92 -3.68 -25.40
N PRO A 532 22.44 -2.44 -25.24
CA PRO A 532 21.25 -2.20 -24.44
C PRO A 532 20.04 -2.90 -25.07
N TYR A 533 19.11 -3.33 -24.22
CA TYR A 533 17.83 -3.87 -24.66
C TYR A 533 17.07 -2.80 -25.47
N SER A 534 16.40 -3.24 -26.54
CA SER A 534 15.78 -2.35 -27.54
C SER A 534 14.66 -1.47 -27.00
N ILE A 535 14.01 -1.89 -25.91
CA ILE A 535 12.90 -1.15 -25.27
C ILE A 535 13.30 -0.82 -23.82
N PRO A 536 13.73 0.43 -23.51
CA PRO A 536 14.22 0.81 -22.18
C PRO A 536 13.21 0.59 -21.04
N ASP A 537 11.90 0.69 -21.33
CA ASP A 537 10.84 0.64 -20.32
C ASP A 537 10.54 -0.77 -19.80
N SER A 538 10.65 -1.79 -20.65
CA SER A 538 10.38 -3.18 -20.30
C SER A 538 11.69 -3.94 -20.12
N CYS A 539 12.42 -3.66 -19.04
CA CYS A 539 13.65 -4.38 -18.72
C CYS A 539 13.32 -5.81 -18.26
N PRO A 540 13.61 -6.88 -19.03
CA PRO A 540 13.31 -8.23 -18.59
C PRO A 540 14.30 -8.66 -17.49
N THR A 541 13.81 -8.80 -16.25
CA THR A 541 14.64 -9.14 -15.07
C THR A 541 15.35 -10.50 -15.19
N SER A 542 14.83 -11.41 -16.03
CA SER A 542 15.41 -12.73 -16.28
C SER A 542 16.72 -12.71 -17.08
N SER A 543 16.96 -11.65 -17.87
CA SER A 543 18.07 -11.62 -18.84
C SER A 543 18.82 -10.29 -18.91
N HIS A 544 18.23 -9.22 -18.38
CA HIS A 544 18.78 -7.86 -18.38
C HIS A 544 18.62 -7.23 -16.99
N ILE A 545 19.42 -6.19 -16.74
CA ILE A 545 19.45 -5.43 -15.52
C ILE A 545 19.51 -3.94 -15.85
N ARG A 546 18.81 -3.11 -15.06
CA ARG A 546 19.00 -1.66 -15.13
C ARG A 546 20.37 -1.31 -14.56
N HIS A 547 21.27 -0.90 -15.45
CA HIS A 547 22.66 -0.62 -15.11
C HIS A 547 22.76 0.51 -14.08
N LYS A 548 23.39 0.22 -12.94
CA LYS A 548 23.57 1.15 -11.83
C LYS A 548 24.91 1.86 -11.99
N ASP A 549 24.87 3.05 -12.56
CA ASP A 549 26.02 3.97 -12.60
C ASP A 549 25.76 5.17 -11.69
N ARG A 550 26.82 5.71 -11.07
CA ARG A 550 26.79 6.88 -10.21
C ARG A 550 26.41 8.16 -10.96
N PHE A 551 26.79 8.27 -12.23
CA PHE A 551 26.57 9.47 -13.05
C PHE A 551 25.33 9.38 -13.95
N ILE A 552 24.64 8.24 -13.98
CA ILE A 552 23.40 8.06 -14.73
C ILE A 552 22.19 8.15 -13.78
N PRO A 553 21.29 9.15 -13.95
CA PRO A 553 20.04 9.24 -13.21
C PRO A 553 19.21 7.96 -13.34
N TRP A 554 18.43 7.60 -12.33
CA TRP A 554 17.65 6.36 -12.32
C TRP A 554 16.72 6.19 -13.55
N GLN A 555 16.17 7.30 -14.04
CA GLN A 555 15.26 7.35 -15.21
C GLN A 555 15.97 7.02 -16.53
N ASP A 556 17.26 7.33 -16.62
CA ASP A 556 18.06 7.18 -17.84
C ASP A 556 18.91 5.89 -17.85
N ARG A 557 18.73 5.01 -16.85
CA ARG A 557 19.54 3.79 -16.72
C ARG A 557 19.25 2.82 -17.87
N PRO A 558 20.26 2.45 -18.67
CA PRO A 558 20.06 1.52 -19.77
C PRO A 558 19.84 0.10 -19.23
N CYS A 559 19.05 -0.68 -19.97
CA CYS A 559 18.85 -2.10 -19.71
C CYS A 559 20.00 -2.90 -20.33
N CYS A 560 20.91 -3.37 -19.49
CA CYS A 560 22.12 -4.05 -19.91
C CYS A 560 22.03 -5.57 -19.70
N PRO A 561 22.74 -6.37 -20.51
CA PRO A 561 22.69 -7.81 -20.37
C PRO A 561 23.25 -8.23 -19.01
N ARG A 562 22.54 -9.12 -18.31
CA ARG A 562 23.08 -9.78 -17.11
C ARG A 562 24.18 -10.75 -17.52
N ALA A 563 25.19 -10.89 -16.67
CA ALA A 563 26.24 -11.87 -16.89
C ALA A 563 25.73 -13.30 -16.70
N CYS A 564 24.94 -13.55 -15.66
CA CYS A 564 24.36 -14.85 -15.37
C CYS A 564 22.82 -14.81 -15.41
N PRO A 565 22.16 -15.97 -15.62
CA PRO A 565 20.71 -16.11 -15.45
C PRO A 565 20.21 -15.60 -14.10
N TYR A 566 18.93 -15.26 -14.01
CA TYR A 566 18.30 -14.89 -12.74
C TYR A 566 18.45 -16.00 -11.68
N GLY A 567 18.81 -15.62 -10.45
CA GLY A 567 19.15 -16.56 -9.37
C GLY A 567 20.59 -17.09 -9.39
N TYR A 568 21.41 -16.67 -10.36
CA TYR A 568 22.83 -17.03 -10.45
C TYR A 568 23.73 -15.78 -10.38
N GLY A 569 24.81 -15.89 -9.61
CA GLY A 569 25.87 -14.89 -9.50
C GLY A 569 27.12 -15.32 -10.27
N LYS A 570 27.86 -14.36 -10.81
CA LYS A 570 29.13 -14.63 -11.50
C LYS A 570 30.28 -14.66 -10.49
N PHE A 571 31.00 -15.77 -10.43
CA PHE A 571 32.24 -15.91 -9.67
C PHE A 571 33.35 -16.36 -10.61
N GLY A 572 34.32 -15.48 -10.88
CA GLY A 572 35.30 -15.71 -11.95
C GLY A 572 34.63 -15.82 -13.32
N ASN A 573 34.87 -16.93 -14.03
CA ASN A 573 34.30 -17.19 -15.35
C ASN A 573 33.10 -18.15 -15.33
N LYS A 574 32.55 -18.46 -14.16
CA LYS A 574 31.42 -19.37 -14.00
C LYS A 574 30.25 -18.69 -13.29
N CYS A 575 29.05 -19.11 -13.65
CA CYS A 575 27.83 -18.74 -12.96
C CYS A 575 27.48 -19.81 -11.92
N TYR A 576 27.27 -19.39 -10.69
CA TYR A 576 26.87 -20.24 -9.58
C TYR A 576 25.54 -19.80 -9.00
N GLN A 577 24.76 -20.74 -8.49
CA GLN A 577 23.51 -20.42 -7.80
C GLN A 577 23.83 -19.61 -6.55
N ILE A 578 23.08 -18.53 -6.34
CA ILE A 578 23.22 -17.63 -5.18
C ILE A 578 21.97 -17.72 -4.30
N ASN A 579 22.07 -17.20 -3.07
CA ASN A 579 21.02 -17.23 -2.05
C ASN A 579 20.68 -18.66 -1.56
N LEU A 580 21.68 -19.54 -1.51
CA LEU A 580 21.54 -20.88 -0.91
C LEU A 580 21.24 -20.78 0.58
N LEU A 581 20.32 -21.61 1.09
CA LEU A 581 19.90 -21.57 2.48
C LEU A 581 20.89 -22.36 3.37
N PRO A 582 20.87 -22.15 4.70
CA PRO A 582 21.61 -22.99 5.63
C PRO A 582 21.35 -24.49 5.39
N GLY A 583 22.41 -25.28 5.35
CA GLY A 583 22.38 -26.71 5.07
C GLY A 583 22.40 -27.10 3.58
N ASP A 584 22.19 -26.17 2.64
CA ASP A 584 22.35 -26.46 1.21
C ASP A 584 23.83 -26.67 0.86
N LEU A 585 24.11 -27.58 -0.09
CA LEU A 585 25.46 -27.85 -0.58
C LEU A 585 26.03 -26.64 -1.33
N CYS A 586 27.27 -26.29 -1.04
CA CYS A 586 27.92 -25.12 -1.61
C CYS A 586 29.38 -25.39 -2.03
N GLU A 587 29.91 -24.57 -2.92
CA GLU A 587 31.33 -24.60 -3.33
C GLU A 587 32.11 -23.37 -2.83
N LEU A 588 31.44 -22.22 -2.83
CA LEU A 588 31.99 -20.89 -2.57
C LEU A 588 31.14 -20.16 -1.53
N ASP A 589 31.78 -19.36 -0.67
CA ASP A 589 31.09 -18.60 0.38
C ASP A 589 29.98 -17.69 -0.16
N GLY A 590 30.22 -17.03 -1.30
CA GLY A 590 29.27 -16.10 -1.90
C GLY A 590 27.98 -16.73 -2.45
N GLN A 591 27.86 -18.07 -2.45
CA GLN A 591 26.62 -18.75 -2.80
C GLN A 591 25.61 -18.74 -1.64
N CYS A 592 26.09 -18.72 -0.40
CA CYS A 592 25.26 -18.83 0.80
C CYS A 592 24.54 -17.51 1.13
N ALA A 593 23.27 -17.61 1.46
CA ALA A 593 22.48 -16.50 1.99
C ALA A 593 22.96 -16.17 3.40
N CYS A 594 23.63 -15.03 3.56
CA CYS A 594 24.08 -14.54 4.86
C CYS A 594 24.91 -15.56 5.64
N GLY A 595 25.74 -16.31 4.91
CA GLY A 595 26.47 -17.48 5.41
C GLY A 595 27.87 -17.59 4.83
N PHE A 596 28.60 -18.60 5.27
CA PHE A 596 29.84 -19.08 4.67
C PHE A 596 29.69 -20.54 4.25
N CYS A 597 30.51 -20.96 3.30
CA CYS A 597 30.50 -22.32 2.80
C CYS A 597 31.53 -23.15 3.57
N THR A 598 31.06 -23.89 4.57
CA THR A 598 31.91 -24.63 5.51
C THR A 598 31.88 -26.12 5.22
N ALA A 599 33.05 -26.77 5.28
CA ALA A 599 33.14 -28.22 5.17
C ALA A 599 32.75 -28.89 6.49
N ASN A 600 31.82 -29.84 6.44
CA ASN A 600 31.51 -30.74 7.55
C ASN A 600 32.68 -31.71 7.80
N LEU A 601 32.65 -32.43 8.93
CA LEU A 601 33.68 -33.42 9.32
C LEU A 601 33.92 -34.53 8.27
N GLN A 602 32.98 -34.73 7.34
CA GLN A 602 33.04 -35.70 6.24
C GLN A 602 33.56 -35.10 4.92
N GLY A 603 33.91 -33.81 4.90
CA GLY A 603 34.42 -33.10 3.72
C GLY A 603 33.34 -32.52 2.79
N GLU A 604 32.06 -32.79 3.05
CA GLU A 604 30.95 -32.18 2.34
C GLU A 604 30.78 -30.71 2.75
N LYS A 605 30.74 -29.81 1.78
CA LYS A 605 30.59 -28.37 2.01
C LYS A 605 29.12 -27.98 2.01
N ALA A 606 28.67 -27.33 3.07
CA ALA A 606 27.32 -26.82 3.22
C ALA A 606 27.30 -25.39 3.77
N CYS A 607 26.25 -24.65 3.45
CA CYS A 607 26.08 -23.28 3.92
C CYS A 607 25.79 -23.24 5.42
N GLN A 608 26.51 -22.39 6.16
CA GLN A 608 26.28 -22.10 7.57
C GLN A 608 26.19 -20.59 7.79
N CYS A 609 25.39 -20.15 8.76
CA CYS A 609 25.23 -18.72 9.06
C CYS A 609 26.53 -18.08 9.52
N GLN A 610 26.70 -16.79 9.21
CA GLN A 610 27.88 -16.03 9.63
C GLN A 610 27.85 -15.76 11.14
N PRO A 611 29.02 -15.55 11.78
CA PRO A 611 29.05 -15.13 13.19
C PRO A 611 28.24 -13.84 13.40
N GLY A 612 27.34 -13.85 14.40
CA GLY A 612 26.38 -12.76 14.66
C GLY A 612 25.04 -12.88 13.92
N PHE A 613 24.85 -13.95 13.14
CA PHE A 613 23.56 -14.32 12.56
C PHE A 613 23.09 -15.64 13.16
N THR A 614 21.83 -15.68 13.59
CA THR A 614 21.21 -16.91 14.10
C THR A 614 20.44 -17.60 12.98
N GLU A 615 20.53 -18.93 12.91
CA GLU A 615 19.67 -19.73 12.03
C GLU A 615 18.28 -19.86 12.66
N LEU A 616 17.28 -19.21 12.04
CA LEU A 616 15.88 -19.28 12.44
C LEU A 616 15.02 -19.60 11.23
N TYR A 617 14.14 -20.59 11.36
CA TYR A 617 13.19 -20.99 10.31
C TYR A 617 13.85 -21.33 8.96
N GLY A 618 15.08 -21.87 8.97
CA GLY A 618 15.83 -22.24 7.77
C GLY A 618 16.43 -21.05 7.02
N LYS A 619 16.57 -19.89 7.66
CA LYS A 619 17.25 -18.70 7.14
C LYS A 619 18.18 -18.14 8.21
N CYS A 620 19.24 -17.47 7.77
CA CYS A 620 20.08 -16.70 8.68
C CYS A 620 19.47 -15.32 8.90
N HIS A 621 19.26 -14.96 10.16
CA HIS A 621 18.76 -13.66 10.55
C HIS A 621 19.80 -12.90 11.37
N ASP A 622 19.90 -11.60 11.14
CA ASP A 622 20.73 -10.69 11.91
C ASP A 622 20.15 -10.54 13.32
N GLU A 623 20.97 -10.63 14.36
CA GLU A 623 20.56 -10.50 15.77
C GLU A 623 20.28 -9.02 16.16
N ARG A 624 19.78 -8.22 15.22
CA ARG A 624 19.44 -6.80 15.39
C ARG A 624 17.98 -6.56 15.01
N CYS A 625 17.43 -5.46 15.50
CA CYS A 625 16.08 -5.04 15.12
C CYS A 625 15.99 -4.80 13.61
N PHE A 626 14.91 -5.28 12.98
CA PHE A 626 14.65 -5.08 11.54
C PHE A 626 14.52 -3.60 11.16
N HIS A 627 14.14 -2.75 12.10
CA HIS A 627 14.03 -1.30 11.93
C HIS A 627 14.41 -0.56 13.21
N GLY A 628 15.24 0.47 13.09
CA GLY A 628 15.73 1.27 14.22
C GLY A 628 16.63 0.48 15.18
N ASP A 629 17.01 1.13 16.26
CA ASP A 629 17.85 0.52 17.29
C ASP A 629 16.97 -0.12 18.39
N PRO A 630 17.43 -1.20 19.05
CA PRO A 630 16.70 -1.79 20.17
C PRO A 630 16.56 -0.80 21.33
N ALA A 631 15.52 -0.96 22.14
CA ALA A 631 15.30 -0.10 23.30
C ALA A 631 16.51 -0.20 24.27
N ILE A 632 16.94 0.95 24.78
CA ILE A 632 18.03 1.06 25.75
C ILE A 632 17.42 1.54 27.07
N ASP A 633 17.79 0.89 28.16
CA ASP A 633 17.44 1.32 29.51
C ASP A 633 18.17 2.64 29.83
N SER A 634 17.41 3.69 30.17
CA SER A 634 17.93 5.02 30.45
C SER A 634 18.86 5.09 31.65
N ASP A 635 18.75 4.15 32.60
CA ASP A 635 19.52 4.18 33.85
C ASP A 635 20.82 3.38 33.76
N THR A 636 20.81 2.27 33.01
CA THR A 636 21.97 1.35 32.92
C THR A 636 22.72 1.44 31.59
N GLY A 637 22.10 2.02 30.55
CA GLY A 637 22.64 2.02 29.18
C GLY A 637 22.68 0.64 28.54
N ALA A 638 22.09 -0.38 29.18
CA ALA A 638 21.99 -1.73 28.64
C ALA A 638 20.79 -1.85 27.68
N ILE A 639 20.87 -2.79 26.74
CA ILE A 639 19.75 -3.11 25.85
C ILE A 639 18.65 -3.78 26.67
N VAL A 640 17.42 -3.30 26.52
CA VAL A 640 16.24 -3.88 27.17
C VAL A 640 15.93 -5.22 26.52
N GLN A 641 16.17 -6.30 27.28
CA GLN A 641 15.81 -7.65 26.86
C GLN A 641 14.36 -7.97 27.23
N CYS A 642 13.70 -8.70 26.34
CA CYS A 642 12.35 -9.17 26.54
C CYS A 642 12.27 -10.67 26.27
N ASP A 643 11.44 -11.35 27.04
CA ASP A 643 11.14 -12.77 26.86
C ASP A 643 9.64 -12.95 26.69
N SER A 644 9.23 -14.11 26.20
CA SER A 644 7.81 -14.46 26.03
C SER A 644 6.96 -14.32 27.32
N GLU A 645 7.56 -14.29 28.52
CA GLU A 645 6.83 -14.09 29.79
C GLU A 645 6.89 -12.64 30.32
N ASN A 646 7.79 -11.80 29.78
CA ASN A 646 8.13 -10.47 30.30
C ASN A 646 7.88 -9.34 29.27
N GLU A 647 6.82 -9.46 28.46
CA GLU A 647 6.49 -8.53 27.37
C GLU A 647 6.24 -7.08 27.83
N TRP A 648 5.72 -6.89 29.05
CA TRP A 648 5.43 -5.58 29.66
C TRP A 648 6.68 -4.75 29.98
N LYS A 649 7.89 -5.30 29.78
CA LYS A 649 9.16 -4.57 29.95
C LYS A 649 9.52 -3.68 28.76
N CYS A 650 8.93 -3.90 27.58
CA CYS A 650 9.21 -3.05 26.42
C CYS A 650 8.47 -1.70 26.52
N PRO A 651 9.11 -0.57 26.14
CA PRO A 651 8.44 0.74 26.08
C PRO A 651 7.26 0.75 25.08
N GLU A 652 6.30 1.68 25.22
CA GLU A 652 5.04 1.69 24.44
C GLU A 652 5.22 1.68 22.91
N ASP A 653 6.28 2.31 22.40
CA ASP A 653 6.59 2.37 20.96
C ASP A 653 7.38 1.15 20.44
N TYR A 654 7.71 0.22 21.33
CA TYR A 654 8.50 -0.97 21.04
C TYR A 654 7.63 -2.24 21.19
N SER A 655 7.97 -3.26 20.41
CA SER A 655 7.42 -4.60 20.47
C SER A 655 8.52 -5.58 20.82
N CYS A 656 8.20 -6.59 21.61
CA CYS A 656 9.14 -7.67 21.88
C CYS A 656 9.29 -8.57 20.64
N ILE A 657 10.52 -8.76 20.17
CA ILE A 657 10.85 -9.83 19.22
C ILE A 657 11.47 -10.97 20.02
N SER A 658 10.62 -11.92 20.41
CA SER A 658 11.00 -13.02 21.32
C SER A 658 12.13 -13.90 20.78
N GLU A 659 12.26 -14.03 19.46
CA GLU A 659 13.30 -14.84 18.82
C GLU A 659 14.71 -14.28 19.01
N PHE A 660 14.85 -12.97 19.17
CA PHE A 660 16.13 -12.31 19.46
C PHE A 660 16.23 -11.85 20.93
N GLY A 661 15.13 -11.90 21.67
CA GLY A 661 15.03 -11.39 23.03
C GLY A 661 15.16 -9.86 23.13
N LEU A 662 14.78 -9.13 22.08
CA LEU A 662 14.99 -7.67 21.95
C LEU A 662 13.67 -6.91 21.88
N CYS A 663 13.58 -5.79 22.61
CA CYS A 663 12.54 -4.80 22.39
C CYS A 663 12.90 -3.96 21.16
N CYS A 664 12.18 -4.14 20.05
CA CYS A 664 12.41 -3.44 18.80
C CYS A 664 11.32 -2.43 18.48
N PRO A 665 11.62 -1.31 17.81
CA PRO A 665 10.61 -0.34 17.40
C PRO A 665 9.48 -0.99 16.61
N LYS A 666 8.24 -0.62 16.89
CA LYS A 666 7.09 -1.04 16.08
C LYS A 666 7.30 -0.62 14.64
N ILE A 667 7.14 -1.56 13.70
CA ILE A 667 7.20 -1.24 12.26
C ILE A 667 6.10 -0.21 11.99
N PRO A 668 6.44 0.98 11.44
CA PRO A 668 5.41 1.93 11.07
C PRO A 668 4.51 1.27 10.03
N ILE A 669 3.24 1.08 10.36
CA ILE A 669 2.23 0.67 9.39
C ILE A 669 2.15 1.83 8.41
N TYR A 670 2.78 1.68 7.25
CA TYR A 670 2.60 2.61 6.13
C TYR A 670 1.09 2.68 5.86
N THR A 671 0.51 3.80 6.26
CA THR A 671 -0.89 4.16 6.07
C THR A 671 -0.98 5.23 5.00
#